data_AF-A0A3G2S692-F1
#
_entry.id   AF-A0A3G2S692-F1
#
_cell.length_a   1.000
_cell.length_b   1.000
_cell.length_c   1.000
_cell.angle_alpha   90.00
_cell.angle_beta   90.00
_cell.angle_gamma   90.00
#
_symmetry.space_group_name_H-M   'P 1'
#
loop_
_entity.id
_entity.type
_entity.pdbx_description
1 polymer ?
#
loop_
_entity_poly.entity_id
_entity_poly.type
_entity_poly.pdbx_seq_one_letter_code
_entity_poly.pdbx_strand_id
1 'polypeptide(L)'
;MGRGATDRRRAPKRSRHAEEEEDAPPEWIASSDANTPFGLVPADLHSYMKEVNAQLTERMHSGDADDVQLLVQAVLSEMNGHELALATDPTCSLVLENMSSMLQEKPLRVLLDRMTGNFVTLSYHRYGSHVLQALFYAVQRIMNTGTTSDSASTKQGVLRSLPDIMSDMYEEMEPSLVPMLTDVFATHMLRSIVALFAGVSIPSLDDMRSKRSAKYRSKERQKAMVDDSFTTPSNEPMHVPPAFYTLLHRLYTHMRENLTEEDMHRLVPEATAAPTLSLLLRLEAGLADGKGSTVYEKDSMASCILGPLDQRTDFMESALRDAVATHVLQSALQDISQERLVHFWRTYIHGRVAKLGAHPCANYVVATALQLLPADETLAEAIHELGKAGDQLVKNQVTGVLQTAVDRSVQVGAYAADVMQAIRAAFRFSEDASKDDVAKFVPAVLSLHTLKAFTHVQDAPRKRKRDDNGERMTTQGSILLQRIAQLPAPHQTWLYESLCTDALGSWCRSSTAAHVVIAALTSKAASFAQRRMLIRAVMPMLIDLCDDAWGSRVADALWLGADGFTKEKMAQLVIGHEKRLLASTYGRFFVRRLRLGVYRKNVDEWKAWAVHEHVPDAATPAAPPANPFAFLRTTHIHRTPRDQADRELERILAQVE
;
A
#
# COMPACT_ATOMS: atom_id res chain seq x y z
N MET A 1 -34.42 -7.59 -51.31
CA MET A 1 -33.74 -6.36 -51.78
C MET A 1 -33.14 -5.65 -50.58
N GLY A 2 -31.87 -5.26 -50.65
CA GLY A 2 -31.23 -4.28 -49.75
C GLY A 2 -30.74 -4.77 -48.38
N ARG A 3 -29.64 -5.52 -48.33
CA ARG A 3 -28.79 -5.64 -47.13
C ARG A 3 -27.72 -4.54 -47.20
N GLY A 4 -27.76 -3.56 -46.30
CA GLY A 4 -26.71 -2.57 -46.09
C GLY A 4 -25.92 -2.92 -44.83
N ALA A 5 -24.80 -3.61 -44.99
CA ALA A 5 -23.86 -3.89 -43.91
C ALA A 5 -22.84 -2.74 -43.84
N THR A 6 -22.79 -2.04 -42.71
CA THR A 6 -21.81 -1.01 -42.41
C THR A 6 -20.46 -1.64 -42.07
N ASP A 7 -19.48 -1.33 -42.89
CA ASP A 7 -18.10 -1.76 -42.89
C ASP A 7 -17.34 -1.24 -41.64
N ARG A 8 -16.83 -2.16 -40.81
CA ARG A 8 -15.96 -1.84 -39.67
C ARG A 8 -14.51 -1.87 -40.14
N ARG A 9 -13.94 -0.68 -40.36
CA ARG A 9 -12.52 -0.45 -40.67
C ARG A 9 -11.60 -1.13 -39.63
N ARG A 10 -10.89 -2.17 -40.08
CA ARG A 10 -9.70 -2.73 -39.42
C ARG A 10 -8.46 -1.92 -39.81
N ALA A 11 -7.61 -1.60 -38.85
CA ALA A 11 -6.30 -1.01 -39.07
C ALA A 11 -5.41 -1.90 -39.98
N PRO A 12 -4.56 -1.33 -40.85
CA PRO A 12 -3.79 -2.10 -41.81
C PRO A 12 -2.59 -2.80 -41.15
N LYS A 13 -2.42 -4.08 -41.49
CA LYS A 13 -1.20 -4.86 -41.25
C LYS A 13 -0.10 -4.33 -42.16
N ARG A 14 1.05 -3.96 -41.59
CA ARG A 14 2.28 -3.60 -42.32
C ARG A 14 2.74 -4.81 -43.16
N SER A 15 2.85 -4.60 -44.46
CA SER A 15 3.39 -5.55 -45.45
C SER A 15 4.92 -5.65 -45.32
N ARG A 16 5.44 -6.86 -45.49
CA ARG A 16 6.86 -7.13 -45.76
C ARG A 16 7.13 -6.74 -47.23
N HIS A 17 8.01 -5.77 -47.45
CA HIS A 17 8.69 -5.61 -48.73
C HIS A 17 10.09 -6.21 -48.61
N ALA A 18 10.42 -7.08 -49.57
CA ALA A 18 11.75 -7.56 -49.86
C ALA A 18 12.28 -6.70 -51.00
N GLU A 19 13.44 -6.08 -50.81
CA GLU A 19 14.29 -5.58 -51.89
C GLU A 19 15.72 -6.00 -51.53
N GLU A 20 16.30 -6.79 -52.44
CA GLU A 20 17.71 -7.15 -52.49
C GLU A 20 18.46 -6.01 -53.17
N GLU A 21 19.54 -5.50 -52.57
CA GLU A 21 20.63 -4.85 -53.29
C GLU A 21 21.96 -5.17 -52.60
N GLU A 22 22.93 -5.61 -53.41
CA GLU A 22 24.23 -6.16 -53.05
C GLU A 22 25.26 -5.09 -52.63
N ASP A 23 26.07 -5.46 -51.63
CA ASP A 23 27.45 -5.10 -51.30
C ASP A 23 28.02 -3.69 -51.59
N ALA A 24 28.29 -2.99 -50.48
CA ALA A 24 29.58 -2.33 -50.25
C ALA A 24 30.05 -2.62 -48.80
N PRO A 25 31.28 -3.08 -48.55
CA PRO A 25 31.83 -3.22 -47.20
C PRO A 25 32.54 -1.90 -46.79
N PRO A 26 33.02 -1.71 -45.54
CA PRO A 26 32.39 -1.97 -44.23
C PRO A 26 32.73 -0.85 -43.18
N GLU A 27 32.06 -0.82 -42.02
CA GLU A 27 32.57 -0.16 -40.78
C GLU A 27 32.30 -1.06 -39.56
N TRP A 28 33.34 -1.75 -39.10
CA TRP A 28 33.32 -2.79 -38.08
C TRP A 28 34.03 -2.33 -36.80
N ILE A 29 33.56 -1.25 -36.18
CA ILE A 29 33.94 -0.96 -34.79
C ILE A 29 32.69 -0.60 -33.96
N ALA A 30 32.09 -1.66 -33.42
CA ALA A 30 31.31 -1.74 -32.18
C ALA A 30 30.05 -0.86 -32.03
N SER A 31 28.89 -1.40 -32.42
CA SER A 31 27.67 -1.22 -31.62
C SER A 31 27.51 -2.48 -30.76
N SER A 32 27.68 -2.38 -29.43
CA SER A 32 27.35 -3.50 -28.55
C SER A 32 25.86 -3.84 -28.73
N ASP A 33 25.54 -5.13 -28.86
CA ASP A 33 24.14 -5.57 -28.79
C ASP A 33 23.60 -5.18 -27.41
N ALA A 34 22.50 -4.42 -27.39
CA ALA A 34 21.86 -3.95 -26.15
C ALA A 34 21.46 -5.10 -25.22
N ASN A 35 21.32 -6.33 -25.74
CA ASN A 35 21.05 -7.52 -24.95
C ASN A 35 22.30 -8.22 -24.38
N THR A 36 23.49 -7.93 -24.92
CA THR A 36 24.75 -8.51 -24.47
C THR A 36 25.83 -7.43 -24.42
N PRO A 37 25.64 -6.38 -23.58
CA PRO A 37 26.57 -5.26 -23.51
C PRO A 37 27.99 -5.69 -23.06
N PHE A 38 28.10 -6.86 -22.42
CA PHE A 38 29.35 -7.42 -21.91
C PHE A 38 29.79 -8.71 -22.63
N GLY A 39 29.18 -9.00 -23.78
CA GLY A 39 29.43 -10.24 -24.53
C GLY A 39 28.65 -11.44 -24.01
N LEU A 40 28.89 -12.60 -24.61
CA LEU A 40 28.24 -13.87 -24.27
C LEU A 40 29.01 -14.62 -23.21
N VAL A 41 28.27 -15.33 -22.34
CA VAL A 41 28.86 -16.24 -21.35
C VAL A 41 29.47 -17.45 -22.09
N PRO A 42 30.71 -17.88 -21.76
CA PRO A 42 31.29 -19.11 -22.30
C PRO A 42 30.38 -20.32 -22.06
N ALA A 43 30.26 -21.21 -23.05
CA ALA A 43 29.30 -22.33 -23.01
C ALA A 43 29.50 -23.25 -21.80
N ASP A 44 30.76 -23.49 -21.42
CA ASP A 44 31.11 -24.32 -20.26
C ASP A 44 30.66 -23.66 -18.96
N LEU A 45 30.92 -22.36 -18.81
CA LEU A 45 30.52 -21.56 -17.65
C LEU A 45 28.99 -21.45 -17.55
N HIS A 46 28.31 -21.25 -18.68
CA HIS A 46 26.85 -21.21 -18.72
C HIS A 46 26.24 -22.57 -18.31
N SER A 47 26.82 -23.68 -18.76
CA SER A 47 26.36 -25.03 -18.38
C SER A 47 26.57 -25.29 -16.89
N TYR A 48 27.72 -24.90 -16.36
CA TYR A 48 28.03 -24.97 -14.93
C TYR A 48 27.03 -24.15 -14.09
N MET A 49 26.78 -22.89 -14.45
CA MET A 49 25.83 -22.02 -13.71
C MET A 49 24.41 -22.59 -13.68
N LYS A 50 23.98 -23.22 -14.78
CA LYS A 50 22.68 -23.88 -14.85
C LYS A 50 22.57 -25.07 -13.90
N GLU A 51 23.62 -25.87 -13.79
CA GLU A 51 23.68 -27.00 -12.86
C GLU A 51 23.71 -26.53 -11.40
N VAL A 52 24.52 -25.52 -11.10
CA VAL A 52 24.58 -24.84 -9.80
C VAL A 52 23.21 -24.32 -9.37
N ASN A 53 22.44 -23.71 -10.27
CA ASN A 53 21.12 -23.16 -9.93
C ASN A 53 20.16 -24.22 -9.38
N ALA A 54 20.16 -25.41 -9.99
CA ALA A 54 19.36 -26.53 -9.53
C ALA A 54 19.80 -27.00 -8.12
N GLN A 55 21.12 -27.11 -7.91
CA GLN A 55 21.70 -27.50 -6.62
C GLN A 55 21.45 -26.46 -5.51
N LEU A 56 21.57 -25.17 -5.81
CA LEU A 56 21.27 -24.09 -4.86
C LEU A 56 19.81 -24.14 -4.43
N THR A 57 18.89 -24.29 -5.38
CA THR A 57 17.46 -24.36 -5.10
C THR A 57 17.12 -25.56 -4.22
N GLU A 58 17.71 -26.72 -4.47
CA GLU A 58 17.50 -27.93 -3.65
C GLU A 58 18.06 -27.76 -2.23
N ARG A 59 19.30 -27.26 -2.11
CA ARG A 59 20.00 -27.14 -0.82
C ARG A 59 19.45 -26.02 0.08
N MET A 60 18.86 -24.98 -0.48
CA MET A 60 18.10 -23.98 0.29
C MET A 60 16.97 -24.62 1.11
N HIS A 61 16.38 -25.71 0.62
CA HIS A 61 15.30 -26.40 1.31
C HIS A 61 15.79 -27.48 2.28
N SER A 62 17.03 -27.97 2.14
CA SER A 62 17.58 -29.04 2.98
C SER A 62 18.21 -28.54 4.29
N GLY A 63 18.56 -27.25 4.37
CA GLY A 63 19.04 -26.61 5.61
C GLY A 63 20.49 -26.88 6.00
N ASP A 64 21.33 -27.37 5.07
CA ASP A 64 22.76 -27.59 5.31
C ASP A 64 23.58 -26.34 4.95
N ALA A 65 23.88 -25.51 5.94
CA ALA A 65 24.48 -24.19 5.74
C ALA A 65 25.93 -24.24 5.24
N ASP A 66 26.71 -25.25 5.65
CA ASP A 66 28.13 -25.37 5.30
C ASP A 66 28.30 -25.79 3.83
N ASP A 67 27.48 -26.74 3.38
CA ASP A 67 27.44 -27.23 2.00
C ASP A 67 26.99 -26.13 1.01
N VAL A 68 26.08 -25.26 1.44
CA VAL A 68 25.66 -24.09 0.65
C VAL A 68 26.81 -23.08 0.55
N GLN A 69 27.51 -22.82 1.65
CA GLN A 69 28.61 -21.86 1.66
C GLN A 69 29.79 -22.31 0.77
N LEU A 70 30.12 -23.60 0.77
CA LEU A 70 31.15 -24.16 -0.10
C LEU A 70 30.78 -24.02 -1.59
N LEU A 71 29.52 -24.28 -1.92
CA LEU A 71 29.00 -24.13 -3.28
C LEU A 71 29.07 -22.67 -3.75
N VAL A 72 28.63 -21.72 -2.91
CA VAL A 72 28.74 -20.28 -3.19
C VAL A 72 30.19 -19.86 -3.45
N GLN A 73 31.15 -20.37 -2.68
CA GLN A 73 32.56 -20.05 -2.87
C GLN A 73 33.13 -20.59 -4.19
N ALA A 74 32.72 -21.80 -4.59
CA ALA A 74 33.10 -22.37 -5.89
C ALA A 74 32.55 -21.53 -7.05
N VAL A 75 31.27 -21.13 -6.97
CA VAL A 75 30.62 -20.27 -7.97
C VAL A 75 31.31 -18.93 -8.12
N LEU A 76 31.66 -18.27 -7.01
CA LEU A 76 32.40 -17.00 -7.03
C LEU A 76 33.77 -17.12 -7.69
N SER A 77 34.42 -18.27 -7.56
CA SER A 77 35.73 -18.52 -8.17
C SER A 77 35.61 -18.70 -9.69
N GLU A 78 34.62 -19.46 -10.15
CA GLU A 78 34.35 -19.70 -11.58
C GLU A 78 33.83 -18.47 -12.32
N MET A 79 33.11 -17.57 -11.62
CA MET A 79 32.61 -16.33 -12.21
C MET A 79 33.70 -15.27 -12.44
N ASN A 80 34.88 -15.40 -11.84
CA ASN A 80 35.91 -14.36 -11.87
C ASN A 80 36.24 -13.91 -13.32
N GLY A 81 36.04 -12.62 -13.61
CA GLY A 81 36.27 -12.02 -14.93
C GLY A 81 35.08 -12.11 -15.90
N HIS A 82 33.97 -12.71 -15.48
CA HIS A 82 32.76 -12.91 -16.28
C HIS A 82 31.50 -12.36 -15.58
N GLU A 83 31.66 -11.61 -14.48
CA GLU A 83 30.58 -11.12 -13.61
C GLU A 83 29.51 -10.34 -14.38
N LEU A 84 29.94 -9.41 -15.24
CA LEU A 84 29.05 -8.55 -16.02
C LEU A 84 28.27 -9.33 -17.10
N ALA A 85 28.94 -10.25 -17.79
CA ALA A 85 28.30 -11.12 -18.79
C ALA A 85 27.27 -12.05 -18.12
N LEU A 86 27.59 -12.60 -16.96
CA LEU A 86 26.68 -13.44 -16.18
C LEU A 86 25.47 -12.64 -15.66
N ALA A 87 25.66 -11.40 -15.20
CA ALA A 87 24.59 -10.54 -14.74
C ALA A 87 23.62 -10.10 -15.85
N THR A 88 24.05 -10.18 -17.11
CA THR A 88 23.24 -9.83 -18.29
C THR A 88 22.76 -11.04 -19.08
N ASP A 89 23.02 -12.25 -18.62
CA ASP A 89 22.50 -13.48 -19.23
C ASP A 89 21.15 -13.90 -18.60
N PRO A 90 20.14 -14.34 -19.39
CA PRO A 90 18.83 -14.73 -18.87
C PRO A 90 18.83 -15.86 -17.84
N THR A 91 19.77 -16.79 -17.94
CA THR A 91 19.85 -17.97 -17.06
C THR A 91 20.75 -17.67 -15.87
N CYS A 92 21.94 -17.12 -16.13
CA CYS A 92 22.95 -16.88 -15.11
C CYS A 92 22.56 -15.75 -14.14
N SER A 93 21.82 -14.73 -14.61
CA SER A 93 21.30 -13.66 -13.74
C SER A 93 20.46 -14.19 -12.58
N LEU A 94 19.59 -15.17 -12.84
CA LEU A 94 18.79 -15.83 -11.80
C LEU A 94 19.65 -16.52 -10.74
N VAL A 95 20.79 -17.09 -11.15
CA VAL A 95 21.74 -17.72 -10.23
C VAL A 95 22.36 -16.66 -9.32
N LEU A 96 22.75 -15.52 -9.88
CA LEU A 96 23.29 -14.40 -9.11
C LEU A 96 22.25 -13.79 -8.16
N GLU A 97 21.00 -13.65 -8.59
CA GLU A 97 19.89 -13.21 -7.73
C GLU A 97 19.67 -14.16 -6.55
N ASN A 98 19.60 -15.48 -6.80
CA ASN A 98 19.41 -16.47 -5.74
C ASN A 98 20.59 -16.49 -4.77
N MET A 99 21.81 -16.44 -5.30
CA MET A 99 23.05 -16.46 -4.52
C MET A 99 23.23 -15.19 -3.67
N SER A 100 22.72 -14.03 -4.10
CA SER A 100 22.97 -12.75 -3.41
C SER A 100 22.55 -12.79 -1.94
N SER A 101 21.44 -13.46 -1.64
CA SER A 101 20.90 -13.63 -0.28
C SER A 101 21.89 -14.34 0.67
N MET A 102 22.74 -15.21 0.11
CA MET A 102 23.69 -16.07 0.81
C MET A 102 25.09 -15.43 0.96
N LEU A 103 25.37 -14.35 0.22
CA LEU A 103 26.68 -13.72 0.22
C LEU A 103 27.01 -13.13 1.58
N GLN A 104 28.20 -13.44 2.10
CA GLN A 104 28.78 -12.75 3.24
C GLN A 104 29.39 -11.40 2.81
N GLU A 105 29.78 -10.57 3.78
CA GLU A 105 30.21 -9.19 3.53
C GLU A 105 31.36 -9.10 2.51
N LYS A 106 32.42 -9.89 2.70
CA LYS A 106 33.59 -9.84 1.80
C LYS A 106 33.25 -10.25 0.35
N PRO A 107 32.62 -11.41 0.09
CA PRO A 107 32.15 -11.75 -1.26
C PRO A 107 31.23 -10.70 -1.90
N LEU A 108 30.31 -10.14 -1.12
CA LEU A 108 29.39 -9.11 -1.62
C LEU A 108 30.16 -7.84 -2.05
N ARG A 109 31.10 -7.37 -1.23
CA ARG A 109 31.97 -6.22 -1.54
C ARG A 109 32.76 -6.45 -2.81
N VAL A 110 33.37 -7.63 -2.97
CA VAL A 110 34.14 -7.97 -4.18
C VAL A 110 33.24 -7.97 -5.41
N LEU A 111 32.06 -8.60 -5.33
CA LEU A 111 31.14 -8.67 -6.47
C LEU A 111 30.63 -7.28 -6.87
N LEU A 112 30.24 -6.44 -5.90
CA LEU A 112 29.83 -5.06 -6.18
C LEU A 112 30.96 -4.21 -6.76
N ASP A 113 32.19 -4.37 -6.25
CA ASP A 113 33.36 -3.66 -6.75
C ASP A 113 33.62 -4.01 -8.24
N ARG A 114 33.41 -5.26 -8.64
CA ARG A 114 33.48 -5.70 -10.05
C ARG A 114 32.39 -5.12 -10.96
N MET A 115 31.29 -4.62 -10.39
CA MET A 115 30.23 -3.95 -11.16
C MET A 115 30.51 -2.45 -11.35
N THR A 116 31.49 -1.88 -10.64
CA THR A 116 31.85 -0.46 -10.72
C THR A 116 32.19 -0.04 -12.15
N GLY A 117 31.70 1.13 -12.58
CA GLY A 117 31.82 1.64 -13.93
C GLY A 117 30.73 1.11 -14.89
N ASN A 118 29.85 0.21 -14.42
CA ASN A 118 28.81 -0.42 -15.23
C ASN A 118 27.45 -0.47 -14.53
N PHE A 119 27.30 0.19 -13.38
CA PHE A 119 26.04 0.30 -12.65
C PHE A 119 24.94 0.92 -13.51
N VAL A 120 25.25 1.95 -14.31
CA VAL A 120 24.29 2.55 -15.24
C VAL A 120 23.83 1.50 -16.26
N THR A 121 24.75 0.87 -16.99
CA THR A 121 24.43 -0.14 -18.00
C THR A 121 23.60 -1.28 -17.44
N LEU A 122 23.96 -1.79 -16.25
CA LEU A 122 23.22 -2.85 -15.57
C LEU A 122 21.81 -2.39 -15.15
N SER A 123 21.64 -1.13 -14.71
CA SER A 123 20.34 -0.61 -14.26
C SER A 123 19.29 -0.55 -15.38
N TYR A 124 19.70 -0.30 -16.63
CA TYR A 124 18.85 -0.31 -17.82
C TYR A 124 18.66 -1.71 -18.43
N HIS A 125 19.41 -2.71 -17.94
CA HIS A 125 19.36 -4.04 -18.51
C HIS A 125 18.29 -4.91 -17.85
N ARG A 126 17.42 -5.54 -18.66
CA ARG A 126 16.28 -6.37 -18.21
C ARG A 126 16.58 -7.47 -17.19
N TYR A 127 17.81 -7.98 -17.19
CA TYR A 127 18.30 -8.97 -16.22
C TYR A 127 19.26 -8.33 -15.21
N GLY A 128 20.08 -7.38 -15.66
CA GLY A 128 21.11 -6.75 -14.84
C GLY A 128 20.52 -5.92 -13.71
N SER A 129 19.37 -5.27 -13.97
CA SER A 129 18.64 -4.49 -12.98
C SER A 129 18.19 -5.37 -11.82
N HIS A 130 17.74 -6.60 -12.10
CA HIS A 130 17.29 -7.53 -11.07
C HIS A 130 18.46 -8.07 -10.23
N VAL A 131 19.61 -8.35 -10.87
CA VAL A 131 20.84 -8.70 -10.15
C VAL A 131 21.27 -7.57 -9.22
N LEU A 132 21.28 -6.31 -9.70
CA LEU A 132 21.62 -5.16 -8.85
C LEU A 132 20.66 -5.01 -7.67
N GLN A 133 19.34 -5.15 -7.90
CA GLN A 133 18.36 -5.11 -6.82
C GLN A 133 18.61 -6.21 -5.77
N ALA A 134 18.92 -7.42 -6.20
CA ALA A 134 19.21 -8.55 -5.32
C ALA A 134 20.51 -8.31 -4.52
N LEU A 135 21.53 -7.69 -5.13
CA LEU A 135 22.74 -7.29 -4.43
C LEU A 135 22.48 -6.16 -3.42
N PHE A 136 21.65 -5.18 -3.77
CA PHE A 136 21.29 -4.07 -2.86
C PHE A 136 20.50 -4.57 -1.66
N TYR A 137 19.65 -5.58 -1.86
CA TYR A 137 18.99 -6.26 -0.75
C TYR A 137 20.00 -6.94 0.19
N ALA A 138 21.01 -7.61 -0.37
CA ALA A 138 22.10 -8.19 0.42
C ALA A 138 22.89 -7.10 1.16
N VAL A 139 23.13 -5.94 0.54
CA VAL A 139 23.75 -4.77 1.19
C VAL A 139 22.91 -4.34 2.41
N GLN A 140 21.60 -4.14 2.24
CA GLN A 140 20.69 -3.78 3.34
C GLN A 140 20.77 -4.80 4.50
N ARG A 141 20.76 -6.10 4.19
CA ARG A 141 20.86 -7.16 5.19
C ARG A 141 22.14 -7.06 6.02
N ILE A 142 23.29 -6.85 5.36
CA ILE A 142 24.59 -6.77 6.03
C ILE A 142 24.70 -5.48 6.83
N MET A 143 24.22 -4.36 6.30
CA MET A 143 24.27 -3.08 7.01
C MET A 143 23.37 -3.09 8.27
N ASN A 144 22.26 -3.82 8.24
CA ASN A 144 21.39 -4.01 9.41
C ASN A 144 22.05 -4.74 10.58
N THR A 145 23.17 -5.47 10.38
CA THR A 145 23.87 -6.11 11.50
C THR A 145 24.69 -5.11 12.33
N GLY A 146 24.84 -3.86 11.87
CA GLY A 146 25.58 -2.79 12.57
C GLY A 146 27.10 -2.99 12.59
N THR A 147 27.60 -3.98 11.85
CA THR A 147 29.01 -4.38 11.81
C THR A 147 29.50 -4.40 10.36
N THR A 148 29.67 -3.22 9.75
CA THR A 148 30.34 -3.12 8.43
C THR A 148 31.83 -2.92 8.64
N SER A 149 32.64 -3.71 7.96
CA SER A 149 34.10 -3.61 8.08
C SER A 149 34.62 -2.45 7.23
N ASP A 150 35.60 -1.71 7.74
CA ASP A 150 36.23 -0.63 6.99
C ASP A 150 36.99 -1.13 5.75
N SER A 151 37.46 -0.18 4.94
CA SER A 151 38.34 -0.46 3.81
C SER A 151 39.66 -1.09 4.28
N ALA A 152 40.11 -2.16 3.62
CA ALA A 152 41.33 -2.89 4.00
C ALA A 152 42.29 -3.02 2.81
N SER A 153 43.55 -2.64 3.01
CA SER A 153 44.61 -2.83 2.01
C SER A 153 45.29 -4.18 2.20
N THR A 154 45.35 -4.99 1.14
CA THR A 154 46.01 -6.30 1.12
C THR A 154 47.02 -6.37 -0.01
N LYS A 155 47.89 -7.39 -0.01
CA LYS A 155 48.81 -7.65 -1.14
C LYS A 155 48.11 -7.88 -2.49
N GLN A 156 46.82 -8.20 -2.47
CA GLN A 156 45.99 -8.49 -3.64
C GLN A 156 45.20 -7.27 -4.14
N GLY A 157 45.23 -6.14 -3.42
CA GLY A 157 44.46 -4.94 -3.73
C GLY A 157 43.76 -4.33 -2.50
N VAL A 158 42.96 -3.30 -2.74
CA VAL A 158 42.17 -2.60 -1.71
C VAL A 158 40.75 -3.18 -1.69
N LEU A 159 40.34 -3.77 -0.57
CA LEU A 159 38.97 -4.18 -0.34
C LEU A 159 38.18 -2.98 0.20
N ARG A 160 37.43 -2.31 -0.67
CA ARG A 160 36.64 -1.10 -0.36
C ARG A 160 35.45 -1.41 0.55
N SER A 161 35.07 -0.49 1.43
CA SER A 161 33.91 -0.63 2.32
C SER A 161 32.58 -0.57 1.54
N LEU A 162 31.51 -1.15 2.09
CA LEU A 162 30.18 -1.05 1.46
C LEU A 162 29.73 0.42 1.27
N PRO A 163 29.87 1.31 2.27
CA PRO A 163 29.55 2.73 2.08
C PRO A 163 30.33 3.41 0.95
N ASP A 164 31.62 3.09 0.78
CA ASP A 164 32.43 3.66 -0.30
C ASP A 164 31.94 3.19 -1.67
N ILE A 165 31.65 1.89 -1.82
CA ILE A 165 31.15 1.33 -3.08
C ILE A 165 29.76 1.92 -3.43
N MET A 166 28.89 2.09 -2.43
CA MET A 166 27.57 2.70 -2.65
C MET A 166 27.66 4.20 -2.98
N SER A 167 28.64 4.92 -2.42
CA SER A 167 28.91 6.31 -2.80
C SER A 167 29.36 6.40 -4.26
N ASP A 168 30.34 5.60 -4.70
CA ASP A 168 30.79 5.60 -6.10
C ASP A 168 29.71 5.16 -7.09
N MET A 169 28.87 4.18 -6.70
CA MET A 169 27.70 3.79 -7.48
C MET A 169 26.77 4.98 -7.69
N TYR A 170 26.57 5.82 -6.67
CA TYR A 170 25.78 7.04 -6.82
C TYR A 170 26.46 8.05 -7.74
N GLU A 171 27.77 8.29 -7.60
CA GLU A 171 28.53 9.18 -8.51
C GLU A 171 28.39 8.76 -9.98
N GLU A 172 28.41 7.44 -10.25
CA GLU A 172 28.23 6.91 -11.60
C GLU A 172 26.79 7.10 -12.11
N MET A 173 25.80 6.91 -11.25
CA MET A 173 24.39 6.95 -11.62
C MET A 173 23.79 8.36 -11.67
N GLU A 174 24.34 9.33 -10.93
CA GLU A 174 23.79 10.68 -10.78
C GLU A 174 23.38 11.34 -12.11
N PRO A 175 24.21 11.33 -13.17
CA PRO A 175 23.84 11.93 -14.47
C PRO A 175 22.67 11.24 -15.18
N SER A 176 22.35 10.00 -14.81
CA SER A 176 21.32 9.18 -15.44
C SER A 176 19.99 9.17 -14.68
N LEU A 177 19.91 9.78 -13.48
CA LEU A 177 18.74 9.68 -12.60
C LEU A 177 17.44 10.19 -13.26
N VAL A 178 17.51 11.30 -13.99
CA VAL A 178 16.34 11.86 -14.70
C VAL A 178 15.86 10.91 -15.82
N PRO A 179 16.72 10.48 -16.77
CA PRO A 179 16.33 9.48 -17.78
C PRO A 179 15.76 8.17 -17.19
N MET A 180 16.28 7.72 -16.04
CA MET A 180 15.83 6.47 -15.39
C MET A 180 14.34 6.47 -15.04
N LEU A 181 13.70 7.64 -14.84
CA LEU A 181 12.28 7.73 -14.52
C LEU A 181 11.37 7.06 -15.55
N THR A 182 11.76 7.14 -16.83
CA THR A 182 10.96 6.66 -17.95
C THR A 182 11.33 5.26 -18.43
N ASP A 183 12.47 4.73 -17.97
CA ASP A 183 12.90 3.39 -18.32
C ASP A 183 12.20 2.33 -17.45
N VAL A 184 11.74 1.26 -18.10
CA VAL A 184 10.94 0.20 -17.47
C VAL A 184 11.72 -0.65 -16.47
N PHE A 185 13.05 -0.64 -16.53
CA PHE A 185 13.93 -1.38 -15.62
C PHE A 185 14.59 -0.41 -14.62
N ALA A 186 15.20 0.65 -15.12
CA ALA A 186 16.00 1.57 -14.32
C ALA A 186 15.15 2.39 -13.32
N THR A 187 13.86 2.63 -13.60
CA THR A 187 12.96 3.28 -12.63
C THR A 187 12.80 2.47 -11.33
N HIS A 188 12.95 1.15 -11.40
CA HIS A 188 12.96 0.29 -10.21
C HIS A 188 14.27 0.45 -9.44
N MET A 189 15.38 0.51 -10.16
CA MET A 189 16.70 0.75 -9.57
C MET A 189 16.73 2.09 -8.80
N LEU A 190 16.16 3.15 -9.36
CA LEU A 190 16.06 4.46 -8.69
C LEU A 190 15.30 4.36 -7.35
N ARG A 191 14.19 3.61 -7.30
CA ARG A 191 13.47 3.37 -6.05
C ARG A 191 14.27 2.54 -5.06
N SER A 192 15.02 1.55 -5.52
CA SER A 192 15.91 0.76 -4.67
C SER A 192 17.06 1.60 -4.09
N ILE A 193 17.60 2.57 -4.84
CA ILE A 193 18.61 3.53 -4.34
C ILE A 193 18.02 4.41 -3.24
N VAL A 194 16.84 4.99 -3.47
CA VAL A 194 16.14 5.79 -2.45
C VAL A 194 15.87 4.95 -1.20
N ALA A 195 15.37 3.72 -1.35
CA ALA A 195 15.12 2.81 -0.24
C ALA A 195 16.42 2.48 0.55
N LEU A 196 17.50 2.18 -0.18
CA LEU A 196 18.80 1.87 0.39
C LEU A 196 19.32 3.03 1.24
N PHE A 197 19.35 4.23 0.68
CA PHE A 197 19.86 5.41 1.37
C PHE A 197 18.95 5.89 2.50
N ALA A 198 17.63 5.72 2.35
CA ALA A 198 16.67 6.05 3.40
C ALA A 198 16.62 5.01 4.54
N GLY A 199 17.33 3.87 4.46
CA GLY A 199 17.22 2.82 5.46
C GLY A 199 15.81 2.20 5.53
N VAL A 200 15.17 2.06 4.37
CA VAL A 200 13.84 1.47 4.25
C VAL A 200 13.94 0.20 3.42
N SER A 201 13.24 -0.85 3.82
CA SER A 201 13.25 -2.14 3.11
C SER A 201 12.93 -1.93 1.62
N ILE A 202 13.85 -2.29 0.72
CA ILE A 202 13.67 -2.13 -0.74
C ILE A 202 12.33 -2.72 -1.24
N PRO A 203 11.94 -3.96 -0.84
CA PRO A 203 10.63 -4.52 -1.21
C PRO A 203 9.42 -3.63 -0.90
N SER A 204 9.50 -2.82 0.16
CA SER A 204 8.38 -1.94 0.56
C SER A 204 8.14 -0.79 -0.43
N LEU A 205 9.17 -0.32 -1.14
CA LEU A 205 9.08 0.76 -2.13
C LEU A 205 9.01 0.23 -3.57
N ASP A 206 9.50 -0.98 -3.81
CA ASP A 206 9.41 -1.65 -5.11
C ASP A 206 7.98 -2.11 -5.45
N ASP A 207 7.20 -2.51 -4.43
CA ASP A 207 5.82 -2.98 -4.60
C ASP A 207 4.77 -1.86 -4.64
N MET A 208 5.18 -0.61 -4.95
CA MET A 208 4.27 0.49 -5.32
C MET A 208 3.49 0.25 -6.64
N ARG A 209 3.46 -0.99 -7.14
CA ARG A 209 2.76 -1.42 -8.35
C ARG A 209 1.27 -1.64 -8.05
N SER A 210 0.45 -1.70 -9.11
CA SER A 210 -0.98 -2.00 -8.92
C SER A 210 -1.18 -3.38 -8.28
N LYS A 211 -2.18 -3.51 -7.39
CA LYS A 211 -2.55 -4.76 -6.69
C LYS A 211 -2.74 -5.95 -7.64
N ARG A 212 -3.15 -5.70 -8.89
CA ARG A 212 -3.33 -6.71 -9.94
C ARG A 212 -1.97 -7.22 -10.47
N SER A 213 -0.99 -6.33 -10.62
CA SER A 213 0.37 -6.66 -11.05
C SER A 213 1.13 -7.42 -9.97
N ALA A 214 0.99 -7.03 -8.69
CA ALA A 214 1.62 -7.74 -7.56
C ALA A 214 1.13 -9.20 -7.50
N LYS A 215 -0.18 -9.43 -7.62
CA LYS A 215 -0.80 -10.77 -7.63
C LYS A 215 -0.41 -11.63 -8.84
N TYR A 216 -0.12 -11.01 -9.99
CA TYR A 216 0.36 -11.73 -11.17
C TYR A 216 1.82 -12.17 -10.98
N ARG A 217 2.70 -11.28 -10.50
CA ARG A 217 4.09 -11.61 -10.22
C ARG A 217 4.26 -12.63 -9.10
N SER A 218 3.47 -12.56 -8.03
CA SER A 218 3.56 -13.58 -6.97
C SER A 218 3.27 -14.97 -7.50
N LYS A 219 2.31 -15.11 -8.42
CA LYS A 219 2.02 -16.37 -9.13
C LYS A 219 3.14 -16.79 -10.08
N GLU A 220 3.77 -15.84 -10.77
CA GLU A 220 4.90 -16.12 -11.68
C GLU A 220 6.15 -16.54 -10.91
N ARG A 221 6.46 -15.86 -9.80
CA ARG A 221 7.60 -16.17 -8.92
C ARG A 221 7.44 -17.50 -8.20
N GLN A 222 6.22 -17.83 -7.76
CA GLN A 222 5.91 -19.17 -7.24
C GLN A 222 6.17 -20.28 -8.28
N LYS A 223 5.98 -20.00 -9.58
CA LYS A 223 6.32 -20.96 -10.64
C LYS A 223 7.83 -21.04 -10.89
N ALA A 224 8.56 -19.95 -10.69
CA ALA A 224 10.01 -19.88 -10.86
C ALA A 224 10.81 -20.43 -9.65
N MET A 225 10.13 -20.95 -8.61
CA MET A 225 10.75 -21.51 -7.40
C MET A 225 11.70 -20.55 -6.67
N VAL A 226 11.47 -19.24 -6.79
CA VAL A 226 12.21 -18.21 -6.05
C VAL A 226 11.69 -18.19 -4.62
N ASP A 227 12.57 -18.33 -3.63
CA ASP A 227 12.21 -18.22 -2.22
C ASP A 227 11.84 -16.76 -1.86
N ASP A 228 10.60 -16.56 -1.41
CA ASP A 228 10.04 -15.24 -1.08
C ASP A 228 10.34 -14.85 0.38
N SER A 229 10.93 -15.75 1.18
CA SER A 229 11.25 -15.53 2.60
C SER A 229 12.24 -14.37 2.80
N PHE A 230 13.10 -14.13 1.81
CA PHE A 230 14.06 -13.04 1.81
C PHE A 230 13.51 -11.76 1.18
N THR A 231 12.34 -11.74 0.56
CA THR A 231 11.76 -10.52 -0.05
C THR A 231 10.58 -9.97 0.73
N THR A 232 10.26 -10.55 1.89
CA THR A 232 9.23 -10.00 2.78
C THR A 232 9.68 -8.65 3.34
N PRO A 233 8.86 -7.60 3.23
CA PRO A 233 9.18 -6.30 3.81
C PRO A 233 9.34 -6.43 5.33
N SER A 234 10.54 -6.13 5.83
CA SER A 234 10.78 -6.04 7.27
C SER A 234 10.28 -4.70 7.78
N ASN A 235 9.57 -4.74 8.91
CA ASN A 235 9.15 -3.53 9.64
C ASN A 235 10.22 -3.04 10.62
N GLU A 236 11.36 -3.72 10.74
CA GLU A 236 12.41 -3.32 11.68
C GLU A 236 13.12 -2.02 11.23
N PRO A 237 13.51 -1.16 12.17
CA PRO A 237 14.33 0.00 11.87
C PRO A 237 15.69 -0.47 11.34
N MET A 238 16.09 0.05 10.17
CA MET A 238 17.37 -0.27 9.56
C MET A 238 18.39 0.79 9.91
N HIS A 239 19.62 0.37 10.21
CA HIS A 239 20.73 1.28 10.45
C HIS A 239 21.48 1.54 9.14
N VAL A 240 21.59 2.80 8.74
CA VAL A 240 22.39 3.23 7.58
C VAL A 240 23.39 4.33 7.98
N PRO A 241 24.57 4.39 7.33
CA PRO A 241 25.57 5.43 7.57
C PRO A 241 25.00 6.83 7.34
N PRO A 242 25.41 7.84 8.13
CA PRO A 242 24.99 9.23 7.93
C PRO A 242 25.23 9.75 6.51
N ALA A 243 26.32 9.33 5.86
CA ALA A 243 26.64 9.71 4.48
C ALA A 243 25.53 9.35 3.48
N PHE A 244 24.74 8.31 3.74
CA PHE A 244 23.63 7.94 2.86
C PHE A 244 22.51 8.98 2.86
N TYR A 245 22.28 9.65 3.99
CA TYR A 245 21.31 10.73 4.04
C TYR A 245 21.78 11.94 3.24
N THR A 246 23.09 12.22 3.24
CA THR A 246 23.69 13.25 2.36
C THR A 246 23.50 12.91 0.89
N LEU A 247 23.74 11.64 0.50
CA LEU A 247 23.49 11.18 -0.88
C LEU A 247 22.01 11.26 -1.26
N LEU A 248 21.11 10.97 -0.33
CA LEU A 248 19.66 11.06 -0.54
C LEU A 248 19.20 12.51 -0.77
N HIS A 249 19.75 13.45 -0.01
CA HIS A 249 19.52 14.88 -0.22
C HIS A 249 20.09 15.32 -1.58
N ARG A 250 21.31 14.89 -1.93
CA ARG A 250 21.93 15.16 -3.24
C ARG A 250 21.10 14.63 -4.40
N LEU A 251 20.57 13.41 -4.28
CA LEU A 251 19.67 12.78 -5.24
C LEU A 251 18.43 13.64 -5.46
N TYR A 252 17.77 14.04 -4.38
CA TYR A 252 16.57 14.87 -4.46
C TYR A 252 16.86 16.22 -5.11
N THR A 253 17.93 16.91 -4.68
CA THR A 253 18.34 18.20 -5.25
C THR A 253 18.68 18.08 -6.74
N HIS A 254 19.41 17.04 -7.13
CA HIS A 254 19.71 16.77 -8.55
C HIS A 254 18.43 16.59 -9.37
N MET A 255 17.47 15.81 -8.88
CA MET A 255 16.19 15.59 -9.55
C MET A 255 15.38 16.90 -9.66
N ARG A 256 15.32 17.69 -8.58
CA ARG A 256 14.61 18.97 -8.53
C ARG A 256 15.19 19.98 -9.52
N GLU A 257 16.51 20.09 -9.61
CA GLU A 257 17.19 21.07 -10.46
C GLU A 257 17.16 20.72 -11.96
N ASN A 258 17.07 19.42 -12.29
CA ASN A 258 17.13 18.95 -13.67
C ASN A 258 15.74 18.58 -14.26
N LEU A 259 14.65 18.74 -13.50
CA LEU A 259 13.29 18.51 -13.98
C LEU A 259 12.53 19.84 -14.11
N THR A 260 12.26 20.24 -15.35
CA THR A 260 11.45 21.44 -15.62
C THR A 260 9.96 21.19 -15.39
N GLU A 261 9.16 22.27 -15.29
CA GLU A 261 7.69 22.18 -15.23
C GLU A 261 7.11 21.39 -16.42
N GLU A 262 7.66 21.58 -17.62
CA GLU A 262 7.24 20.86 -18.82
C GLU A 262 7.57 19.36 -18.75
N ASP A 263 8.71 18.99 -18.16
CA ASP A 263 9.08 17.59 -17.96
C ASP A 263 8.16 16.95 -16.92
N MET A 264 7.87 17.64 -15.81
CA MET A 264 6.90 17.16 -14.80
C MET A 264 5.52 16.93 -15.42
N HIS A 265 5.02 17.87 -16.22
CA HIS A 265 3.74 17.71 -16.91
C HIS A 265 3.70 16.49 -17.85
N ARG A 266 4.84 16.15 -18.48
CA ARG A 266 4.98 14.94 -19.29
C ARG A 266 5.06 13.66 -18.46
N LEU A 267 5.74 13.70 -17.31
CA LEU A 267 6.01 12.52 -16.48
C LEU A 267 4.86 12.15 -15.52
N VAL A 268 4.07 13.11 -15.05
CA VAL A 268 2.94 12.88 -14.13
C VAL A 268 1.94 11.81 -14.64
N PRO A 269 1.48 11.83 -15.90
CA PRO A 269 0.60 10.79 -16.43
C PRO A 269 1.33 9.51 -16.90
N GLU A 270 2.67 9.46 -16.83
CA GLU A 270 3.47 8.33 -17.33
C GLU A 270 3.51 7.19 -16.32
N ALA A 271 2.99 6.01 -16.69
CA ALA A 271 2.81 4.88 -15.77
C ALA A 271 4.14 4.34 -15.20
N THR A 272 5.23 4.49 -15.95
CA THR A 272 6.57 4.06 -15.55
C THR A 272 7.20 5.03 -14.53
N ALA A 273 7.00 6.34 -14.72
CA ALA A 273 7.58 7.38 -13.88
C ALA A 273 6.76 7.65 -12.61
N ALA A 274 5.43 7.55 -12.69
CA ALA A 274 4.52 7.94 -11.61
C ALA A 274 4.84 7.33 -10.22
N PRO A 275 5.14 6.01 -10.08
CA PRO A 275 5.49 5.45 -8.77
C PRO A 275 6.75 6.08 -8.17
N THR A 276 7.75 6.38 -9.01
CA THR A 276 9.02 6.96 -8.59
C THR A 276 8.84 8.45 -8.29
N LEU A 277 8.05 9.19 -9.07
CA LEU A 277 7.65 10.57 -8.74
C LEU A 277 6.91 10.64 -7.39
N SER A 278 5.93 9.76 -7.17
CA SER A 278 5.23 9.67 -5.87
C SER A 278 6.17 9.33 -4.71
N LEU A 279 7.26 8.59 -4.95
CA LEU A 279 8.29 8.35 -3.95
C LEU A 279 9.11 9.61 -3.68
N LEU A 280 9.55 10.31 -4.73
CA LEU A 280 10.32 11.56 -4.60
C LEU A 280 9.53 12.66 -3.89
N LEU A 281 8.23 12.79 -4.17
CA LEU A 281 7.33 13.73 -3.46
C LEU A 281 7.18 13.39 -1.97
N ARG A 282 7.16 12.10 -1.62
CA ARG A 282 7.18 11.71 -0.21
C ARG A 282 8.55 11.97 0.41
N LEU A 283 9.63 11.74 -0.33
CA LEU A 283 10.98 12.02 0.14
C LEU A 283 11.16 13.51 0.45
N GLU A 284 10.72 14.40 -0.45
CA GLU A 284 10.68 15.86 -0.26
C GLU A 284 10.07 16.24 1.09
N ALA A 285 8.94 15.63 1.47
CA ALA A 285 8.28 15.89 2.75
C ALA A 285 9.12 15.59 4.00
N GLY A 286 10.09 14.69 3.89
CA GLY A 286 11.02 14.33 4.97
C GLY A 286 12.39 14.99 4.87
N LEU A 287 12.69 15.72 3.80
CA LEU A 287 13.88 16.54 3.68
C LEU A 287 13.56 17.93 4.24
N ALA A 288 14.06 18.22 5.45
CA ALA A 288 13.93 19.51 6.11
C ALA A 288 15.32 20.17 6.22
N ASP A 289 15.44 21.39 5.69
CA ASP A 289 16.73 22.07 5.53
C ASP A 289 16.92 23.18 6.57
N GLY A 290 16.71 22.92 7.87
CA GLY A 290 16.90 23.89 8.97
C GLY A 290 16.04 25.18 8.92
N LYS A 291 15.39 25.46 7.79
CA LYS A 291 14.54 26.61 7.45
C LYS A 291 13.06 26.22 7.31
N GLY A 292 12.76 24.93 7.46
CA GLY A 292 11.44 24.34 7.26
C GLY A 292 11.50 23.15 6.27
N SER A 293 10.34 22.54 6.02
CA SER A 293 10.20 21.47 5.03
C SER A 293 10.38 22.02 3.61
N THR A 294 11.18 21.33 2.79
CA THR A 294 11.44 21.69 1.38
C THR A 294 10.16 21.73 0.54
N VAL A 295 9.09 21.05 0.95
CA VAL A 295 7.77 21.09 0.29
C VAL A 295 7.20 22.51 0.20
N TYR A 296 7.52 23.39 1.17
CA TYR A 296 7.01 24.76 1.22
C TYR A 296 7.77 25.73 0.32
N GLU A 297 8.88 25.30 -0.28
CA GLU A 297 9.63 26.09 -1.25
C GLU A 297 8.80 26.30 -2.52
N LYS A 298 8.99 27.45 -3.19
CA LYS A 298 8.20 27.79 -4.38
C LYS A 298 8.53 26.90 -5.58
N ASP A 299 9.76 26.40 -5.61
CA ASP A 299 10.39 25.55 -6.61
C ASP A 299 10.43 24.06 -6.20
N SER A 300 9.69 23.69 -5.14
CA SER A 300 9.52 22.30 -4.74
C SER A 300 8.89 21.46 -5.87
N MET A 301 9.19 20.16 -5.95
CA MET A 301 8.59 19.24 -6.92
C MET A 301 7.07 19.22 -6.78
N ALA A 302 6.53 19.23 -5.55
CA ALA A 302 5.09 19.34 -5.32
C ALA A 302 4.53 20.66 -5.87
N SER A 303 5.25 21.77 -5.66
CA SER A 303 4.86 23.08 -6.19
C SER A 303 4.85 23.12 -7.71
N CYS A 304 5.86 22.51 -8.33
CA CYS A 304 6.03 22.40 -9.78
C CYS A 304 4.87 21.60 -10.41
N ILE A 305 4.51 20.45 -9.83
CA ILE A 305 3.41 19.60 -10.31
C ILE A 305 2.04 20.28 -10.12
N LEU A 306 1.82 20.96 -9.00
CA LEU A 306 0.55 21.63 -8.74
C LEU A 306 0.40 22.92 -9.54
N GLY A 307 1.51 23.50 -9.98
CA GLY A 307 1.57 24.72 -10.77
C GLY A 307 1.02 25.94 -10.04
N PRO A 308 0.76 27.04 -10.78
CA PRO A 308 0.08 28.20 -10.23
C PRO A 308 -1.39 27.84 -9.97
N LEU A 309 -1.87 28.15 -8.76
CA LEU A 309 -3.19 27.76 -8.27
C LEU A 309 -4.23 28.90 -8.40
N ASP A 310 -3.85 30.03 -9.00
CA ASP A 310 -4.68 31.21 -9.24
C ASP A 310 -5.82 30.97 -10.24
N GLN A 311 -5.58 30.11 -11.23
CA GLN A 311 -6.58 29.70 -12.22
C GLN A 311 -6.47 28.23 -12.56
N ARG A 312 -7.52 27.69 -13.20
CA ARG A 312 -7.51 26.30 -13.68
C ARG A 312 -6.64 26.19 -14.92
N THR A 313 -5.75 25.21 -14.93
CA THR A 313 -4.94 24.87 -16.10
C THR A 313 -5.50 23.64 -16.82
N ASP A 314 -5.27 23.57 -18.14
CA ASP A 314 -5.68 22.41 -18.95
C ASP A 314 -4.95 21.14 -18.54
N PHE A 315 -3.68 21.26 -18.14
CA PHE A 315 -2.89 20.17 -17.58
C PHE A 315 -3.57 19.58 -16.34
N MET A 316 -3.87 20.41 -15.33
CA MET A 316 -4.45 19.93 -14.07
C MET A 316 -5.86 19.35 -14.27
N GLU A 317 -6.68 19.95 -15.13
CA GLU A 317 -8.00 19.40 -15.48
C GLU A 317 -7.88 18.02 -16.16
N SER A 318 -6.86 17.82 -16.99
CA SER A 318 -6.58 16.51 -17.60
C SER A 318 -6.05 15.52 -16.56
N ALA A 319 -5.08 15.92 -15.74
CA ALA A 319 -4.46 15.11 -14.70
C ALA A 319 -5.46 14.62 -13.64
N LEU A 320 -6.42 15.45 -13.24
CA LEU A 320 -7.49 15.07 -12.31
C LEU A 320 -8.37 13.91 -12.83
N ARG A 321 -8.41 13.69 -14.15
CA ARG A 321 -9.25 12.64 -14.76
C ARG A 321 -8.43 11.47 -15.29
N ASP A 322 -7.12 11.53 -15.19
CA ASP A 322 -6.23 10.47 -15.64
C ASP A 322 -6.00 9.40 -14.56
N ALA A 323 -5.90 8.15 -14.98
CA ALA A 323 -5.82 7.00 -14.08
C ALA A 323 -4.45 6.86 -13.39
N VAL A 324 -3.40 7.48 -13.94
CA VAL A 324 -2.03 7.45 -13.40
C VAL A 324 -1.75 8.75 -12.65
N ALA A 325 -1.99 9.89 -13.28
CA ALA A 325 -1.69 11.22 -12.73
C ALA A 325 -2.38 11.47 -11.39
N THR A 326 -3.62 10.98 -11.21
CA THR A 326 -4.35 11.12 -9.94
C THR A 326 -3.63 10.50 -8.75
N HIS A 327 -2.78 9.48 -8.94
CA HIS A 327 -1.94 8.93 -7.87
C HIS A 327 -0.76 9.84 -7.52
N VAL A 328 -0.12 10.46 -8.52
CA VAL A 328 0.94 11.45 -8.30
C VAL A 328 0.38 12.70 -7.62
N LEU A 329 -0.79 13.18 -8.06
CA LEU A 329 -1.48 14.33 -7.44
C LEU A 329 -1.84 14.05 -5.98
N GLN A 330 -2.28 12.84 -5.64
CA GLN A 330 -2.50 12.47 -4.24
C GLN A 330 -1.23 12.61 -3.41
N SER A 331 -0.08 12.15 -3.93
CA SER A 331 1.22 12.31 -3.26
C SER A 331 1.61 13.78 -3.11
N ALA A 332 1.45 14.58 -4.16
CA ALA A 332 1.77 16.01 -4.13
C ALA A 332 0.93 16.79 -3.13
N LEU A 333 -0.30 16.35 -2.82
CA LEU A 333 -1.18 17.02 -1.87
C LEU A 333 -0.92 16.68 -0.39
N GLN A 334 -0.25 15.58 -0.06
CA GLN A 334 -0.16 15.09 1.34
C GLN A 334 0.54 16.07 2.28
N ASP A 335 1.60 16.72 1.79
CA ASP A 335 2.55 17.45 2.63
C ASP A 335 2.63 18.95 2.35
N ILE A 336 1.84 19.46 1.40
CA ILE A 336 1.79 20.89 1.09
C ILE A 336 1.22 21.72 2.24
N SER A 337 1.52 23.02 2.21
CA SER A 337 0.99 23.96 3.19
C SER A 337 -0.53 24.00 3.15
N GLN A 338 -1.16 24.24 4.31
CA GLN A 338 -2.61 24.35 4.41
C GLN A 338 -3.18 25.46 3.53
N GLU A 339 -2.44 26.57 3.37
CA GLU A 339 -2.80 27.67 2.47
C GLU A 339 -2.88 27.20 1.01
N ARG A 340 -1.84 26.51 0.52
CA ARG A 340 -1.83 25.97 -0.87
C ARG A 340 -2.89 24.91 -1.07
N LEU A 341 -3.13 24.06 -0.07
CA LEU A 341 -4.19 23.05 -0.12
C LEU A 341 -5.57 23.69 -0.27
N VAL A 342 -5.87 24.72 0.53
CA VAL A 342 -7.14 25.47 0.44
C VAL A 342 -7.26 26.17 -0.91
N HIS A 343 -6.18 26.73 -1.44
CA HIS A 343 -6.18 27.35 -2.76
C HIS A 343 -6.43 26.32 -3.88
N PHE A 344 -5.76 25.16 -3.83
CA PHE A 344 -6.01 24.04 -4.74
C PHE A 344 -7.48 23.58 -4.65
N TRP A 345 -8.02 23.45 -3.43
CA TRP A 345 -9.41 23.09 -3.20
C TRP A 345 -10.37 24.10 -3.84
N ARG A 346 -10.19 25.40 -3.58
CA ARG A 346 -11.04 26.47 -4.12
C ARG A 346 -11.00 26.51 -5.65
N THR A 347 -9.81 26.38 -6.23
CA THR A 347 -9.62 26.44 -7.68
C THR A 347 -10.18 25.20 -8.37
N TYR A 348 -9.85 24.00 -7.90
CA TYR A 348 -10.10 22.76 -8.64
C TYR A 348 -11.26 21.92 -8.11
N ILE A 349 -11.65 21.99 -6.84
CA ILE A 349 -12.62 21.04 -6.26
C ILE A 349 -13.93 21.72 -5.83
N HIS A 350 -13.87 22.87 -5.18
CA HIS A 350 -15.02 23.58 -4.64
C HIS A 350 -16.11 23.81 -5.72
N GLY A 351 -17.36 23.49 -5.39
CA GLY A 351 -18.50 23.55 -6.30
C GLY A 351 -18.57 22.38 -7.30
N ARG A 352 -17.65 21.42 -7.21
CA ARG A 352 -17.61 20.20 -8.02
C ARG A 352 -17.34 18.94 -7.19
N VAL A 353 -17.50 18.98 -5.86
CA VAL A 353 -17.18 17.87 -4.95
C VAL A 353 -17.93 16.61 -5.35
N ALA A 354 -19.24 16.71 -5.62
CA ALA A 354 -20.03 15.55 -6.03
C ALA A 354 -19.66 15.04 -7.43
N LYS A 355 -19.46 15.97 -8.39
CA LYS A 355 -19.16 15.63 -9.79
C LYS A 355 -17.79 14.94 -9.92
N LEU A 356 -16.76 15.47 -9.26
CA LEU A 356 -15.42 14.89 -9.25
C LEU A 356 -15.35 13.68 -8.31
N GLY A 357 -16.03 13.72 -7.16
CA GLY A 357 -16.11 12.61 -6.22
C GLY A 357 -16.81 11.37 -6.78
N ALA A 358 -17.69 11.53 -7.76
CA ALA A 358 -18.34 10.42 -8.46
C ALA A 358 -17.58 9.94 -9.71
N HIS A 359 -16.45 10.56 -10.07
CA HIS A 359 -15.64 10.20 -11.22
C HIS A 359 -14.64 9.06 -10.88
N PRO A 360 -14.44 8.04 -11.73
CA PRO A 360 -13.60 6.87 -11.42
C PRO A 360 -12.15 7.17 -11.03
N CYS A 361 -11.56 8.27 -11.55
CA CYS A 361 -10.20 8.71 -11.23
C CYS A 361 -10.19 9.86 -10.21
N ALA A 362 -10.79 11.01 -10.54
CA ALA A 362 -10.80 12.20 -9.69
C ALA A 362 -11.27 12.00 -8.24
N ASN A 363 -12.11 11.00 -7.95
CA ASN A 363 -12.58 10.74 -6.59
C ASN A 363 -11.45 10.56 -5.58
N TYR A 364 -10.31 10.00 -6.00
CA TYR A 364 -9.18 9.77 -5.12
C TYR A 364 -8.52 11.10 -4.70
N VAL A 365 -8.34 12.02 -5.65
CA VAL A 365 -7.79 13.36 -5.36
C VAL A 365 -8.76 14.16 -4.48
N VAL A 366 -10.07 14.08 -4.75
CA VAL A 366 -11.09 14.75 -3.91
C VAL A 366 -11.07 14.20 -2.48
N ALA A 367 -11.00 12.87 -2.32
CA ALA A 367 -10.90 12.24 -1.01
C ALA A 367 -9.62 12.69 -0.28
N THR A 368 -8.45 12.64 -0.93
CA THR A 368 -7.19 13.09 -0.33
C THR A 368 -7.24 14.55 0.09
N ALA A 369 -7.72 15.45 -0.78
CA ALA A 369 -7.83 16.86 -0.43
C ALA A 369 -8.79 17.08 0.75
N LEU A 370 -9.96 16.43 0.74
CA LEU A 370 -10.96 16.50 1.82
C LEU A 370 -10.39 16.01 3.17
N GLN A 371 -9.58 14.95 3.15
CA GLN A 371 -8.92 14.43 4.36
C GLN A 371 -7.95 15.43 4.98
N LEU A 372 -7.37 16.31 4.17
CA LEU A 372 -6.31 17.23 4.57
C LEU A 372 -6.82 18.65 4.85
N LEU A 373 -8.06 18.97 4.46
CA LEU A 373 -8.66 20.29 4.65
C LEU A 373 -8.64 20.73 6.12
N PRO A 374 -8.36 22.01 6.41
CA PRO A 374 -8.46 22.55 7.76
C PRO A 374 -9.87 22.41 8.32
N ALA A 375 -9.97 22.35 9.64
CA ALA A 375 -11.25 22.28 10.36
C ALA A 375 -11.90 23.67 10.45
N ASP A 376 -12.26 24.23 9.30
CA ASP A 376 -12.84 25.56 9.17
C ASP A 376 -14.06 25.57 8.23
N GLU A 377 -14.46 26.75 7.77
CA GLU A 377 -15.57 26.93 6.83
C GLU A 377 -15.39 26.11 5.54
N THR A 378 -14.17 25.89 5.07
CA THR A 378 -13.87 25.12 3.85
C THR A 378 -14.33 23.66 3.98
N LEU A 379 -14.09 23.05 5.14
CA LEU A 379 -14.55 21.68 5.41
C LEU A 379 -16.08 21.64 5.57
N ALA A 380 -16.67 22.66 6.22
CA ALA A 380 -18.12 22.77 6.36
C ALA A 380 -18.83 22.87 4.99
N GLU A 381 -18.32 23.71 4.10
CA GLU A 381 -18.79 23.85 2.72
C GLU A 381 -18.69 22.54 1.93
N ALA A 382 -17.58 21.82 2.07
CA ALA A 382 -17.39 20.52 1.42
C ALA A 382 -18.45 19.49 1.85
N ILE A 383 -18.74 19.42 3.16
CA ILE A 383 -19.75 18.51 3.72
C ILE A 383 -21.15 18.94 3.25
N HIS A 384 -21.43 20.24 3.21
CA HIS A 384 -22.70 20.76 2.69
C HIS A 384 -22.92 20.42 1.21
N GLU A 385 -21.87 20.52 0.39
CA GLU A 385 -21.93 20.16 -1.02
C GLU A 385 -22.22 18.66 -1.22
N LEU A 386 -21.62 17.80 -0.38
CA LEU A 386 -21.94 16.37 -0.31
C LEU A 386 -23.41 16.13 0.08
N GLY A 387 -23.96 16.91 1.00
CA GLY A 387 -25.38 16.82 1.36
C GLY A 387 -26.31 17.16 0.20
N LYS A 388 -25.93 18.12 -0.66
CA LYS A 388 -26.76 18.54 -1.81
C LYS A 388 -26.74 17.56 -2.98
N ALA A 389 -25.58 16.96 -3.27
CA ALA A 389 -25.36 16.20 -4.52
C ALA A 389 -24.67 14.85 -4.32
N GLY A 390 -24.55 14.36 -3.08
CA GLY A 390 -23.90 13.10 -2.73
C GLY A 390 -24.57 11.86 -3.31
N ASP A 391 -25.81 11.96 -3.80
CA ASP A 391 -26.50 10.84 -4.42
C ASP A 391 -25.83 10.35 -5.72
N GLN A 392 -25.04 11.22 -6.37
CA GLN A 392 -24.21 10.85 -7.52
C GLN A 392 -23.16 9.80 -7.16
N LEU A 393 -22.56 9.91 -5.97
CA LEU A 393 -21.54 8.98 -5.47
C LEU A 393 -22.13 7.60 -5.25
N VAL A 394 -23.34 7.54 -4.68
CA VAL A 394 -24.08 6.29 -4.45
C VAL A 394 -24.46 5.64 -5.79
N LYS A 395 -25.04 6.42 -6.72
CA LYS A 395 -25.43 5.92 -8.05
C LYS A 395 -24.25 5.37 -8.84
N ASN A 396 -23.09 6.01 -8.75
CA ASN A 396 -21.88 5.57 -9.43
C ASN A 396 -21.09 4.50 -8.66
N GLN A 397 -21.56 4.07 -7.48
CA GLN A 397 -20.89 3.07 -6.63
C GLN A 397 -19.50 3.52 -6.14
N VAL A 398 -19.27 4.83 -6.01
CA VAL A 398 -18.00 5.43 -5.57
C VAL A 398 -18.24 6.22 -4.29
N THR A 399 -18.10 5.57 -3.13
CA THR A 399 -18.35 6.18 -1.81
C THR A 399 -17.09 6.63 -1.08
N GLY A 400 -15.93 6.64 -1.73
CA GLY A 400 -14.65 6.99 -1.11
C GLY A 400 -14.68 8.36 -0.41
N VAL A 401 -15.22 9.38 -1.08
CA VAL A 401 -15.34 10.73 -0.52
C VAL A 401 -16.29 10.77 0.70
N LEU A 402 -17.37 9.98 0.71
CA LEU A 402 -18.25 9.87 1.88
C LEU A 402 -17.54 9.20 3.06
N GLN A 403 -16.76 8.15 2.80
CA GLN A 403 -15.95 7.49 3.83
C GLN A 403 -14.94 8.46 4.42
N THR A 404 -14.26 9.24 3.57
CA THR A 404 -13.29 10.25 4.00
C THR A 404 -13.93 11.38 4.80
N ALA A 405 -15.14 11.83 4.45
CA ALA A 405 -15.86 12.82 5.25
C ALA A 405 -16.10 12.32 6.69
N VAL A 406 -16.47 11.05 6.86
CA VAL A 406 -16.62 10.42 8.18
C VAL A 406 -15.29 10.35 8.92
N ASP A 407 -14.25 9.83 8.27
CA ASP A 407 -12.92 9.72 8.88
C ASP A 407 -12.39 11.09 9.31
N ARG A 408 -12.58 12.12 8.48
CA ARG A 408 -12.16 13.49 8.79
C ARG A 408 -12.92 14.09 9.96
N SER A 409 -14.24 13.88 10.01
CA SER A 409 -15.08 14.30 11.14
C SER A 409 -14.64 13.66 12.45
N VAL A 410 -14.35 12.35 12.44
CA VAL A 410 -13.84 11.62 13.61
C VAL A 410 -12.46 12.14 14.02
N GLN A 411 -11.55 12.34 13.06
CA GLN A 411 -10.19 12.81 13.33
C GLN A 411 -10.16 14.21 13.97
N VAL A 412 -11.02 15.12 13.50
CA VAL A 412 -11.11 16.50 14.00
C VAL A 412 -11.95 16.58 15.28
N GLY A 413 -12.87 15.64 15.50
CA GLY A 413 -13.83 15.67 16.60
C GLY A 413 -14.96 16.69 16.40
N ALA A 414 -15.28 17.03 15.15
CA ALA A 414 -16.32 18.00 14.78
C ALA A 414 -17.12 17.53 13.56
N TYR A 415 -18.23 18.20 13.23
CA TYR A 415 -19.08 17.96 12.05
C TYR A 415 -19.80 16.59 11.97
N ALA A 416 -19.85 15.82 13.06
CA ALA A 416 -20.46 14.49 13.05
C ALA A 416 -21.96 14.52 12.67
N ALA A 417 -22.68 15.57 13.08
CA ALA A 417 -24.07 15.81 12.70
C ALA A 417 -24.21 16.06 11.19
N ASP A 418 -23.41 16.98 10.67
CA ASP A 418 -23.46 17.43 9.28
C ASP A 418 -23.07 16.30 8.33
N VAL A 419 -22.03 15.53 8.65
CA VAL A 419 -21.61 14.36 7.86
C VAL A 419 -22.70 13.30 7.83
N MET A 420 -23.31 13.00 8.98
CA MET A 420 -24.40 12.01 9.01
C MET A 420 -25.62 12.50 8.21
N GLN A 421 -25.94 13.80 8.26
CA GLN A 421 -26.97 14.39 7.42
C GLN A 421 -26.63 14.27 5.94
N ALA A 422 -25.39 14.55 5.54
CA ALA A 422 -24.93 14.41 4.17
C ALA A 422 -25.02 12.97 3.66
N ILE A 423 -24.67 11.98 4.48
CA ILE A 423 -24.83 10.56 4.15
C ILE A 423 -26.31 10.21 3.96
N ARG A 424 -27.19 10.60 4.89
CA ARG A 424 -28.64 10.36 4.75
C ARG A 424 -29.18 10.97 3.46
N ALA A 425 -28.81 12.21 3.16
CA ALA A 425 -29.21 12.90 1.93
C ALA A 425 -28.68 12.20 0.66
N ALA A 426 -27.42 11.74 0.65
CA ALA A 426 -26.84 10.98 -0.46
C ALA A 426 -27.61 9.68 -0.76
N PHE A 427 -28.05 8.98 0.29
CA PHE A 427 -28.90 7.79 0.14
C PHE A 427 -30.40 8.12 0.00
N ARG A 428 -30.76 9.42 -0.01
CA ARG A 428 -32.12 9.95 -0.16
C ARG A 428 -33.09 9.54 0.95
N PHE A 429 -32.61 9.50 2.19
CA PHE A 429 -33.43 9.39 3.39
C PHE A 429 -33.95 10.77 3.81
N SER A 430 -35.23 10.84 4.19
CA SER A 430 -35.85 12.06 4.73
C SER A 430 -35.33 12.37 6.14
N GLU A 431 -35.43 13.63 6.56
CA GLU A 431 -35.20 14.01 7.96
C GLU A 431 -36.29 13.42 8.87
N ASP A 432 -37.55 13.46 8.41
CA ASP A 432 -38.71 12.87 9.09
C ASP A 432 -38.93 11.39 8.70
N ALA A 433 -37.84 10.62 8.56
CA ALA A 433 -37.92 9.22 8.17
C ALA A 433 -38.74 8.39 9.16
N SER A 434 -39.62 7.54 8.63
CA SER A 434 -40.38 6.60 9.46
C SER A 434 -39.45 5.54 10.07
N LYS A 435 -39.91 4.83 11.11
CA LYS A 435 -39.15 3.70 11.67
C LYS A 435 -38.86 2.61 10.62
N ASP A 436 -39.76 2.42 9.66
CA ASP A 436 -39.58 1.48 8.55
C ASP A 436 -38.49 1.96 7.57
N ASP A 437 -38.40 3.27 7.30
CA ASP A 437 -37.31 3.82 6.50
C ASP A 437 -35.97 3.69 7.22
N VAL A 438 -35.90 3.99 8.52
CA VAL A 438 -34.68 3.81 9.32
C VAL A 438 -34.25 2.34 9.29
N ALA A 439 -35.17 1.38 9.42
CA ALA A 439 -34.88 -0.04 9.33
C ALA A 439 -34.17 -0.43 8.01
N LYS A 440 -34.44 0.29 6.91
CA LYS A 440 -33.84 0.06 5.59
C LYS A 440 -32.47 0.72 5.39
N PHE A 441 -31.97 1.51 6.34
CA PHE A 441 -30.71 2.24 6.20
C PHE A 441 -29.50 1.33 5.92
N VAL A 442 -29.21 0.38 6.81
CA VAL A 442 -28.10 -0.58 6.66
C VAL A 442 -28.20 -1.39 5.36
N PRO A 443 -29.33 -2.05 5.00
CA PRO A 443 -29.38 -2.82 3.76
C PRO A 443 -29.30 -1.94 2.50
N ALA A 444 -29.84 -0.71 2.52
CA ALA A 444 -29.68 0.24 1.42
C ALA A 444 -28.20 0.65 1.25
N VAL A 445 -27.49 0.94 2.35
CA VAL A 445 -26.06 1.29 2.30
C VAL A 445 -25.19 0.08 1.91
N LEU A 446 -25.44 -1.11 2.47
CA LEU A 446 -24.73 -2.34 2.09
C LEU A 446 -24.85 -2.60 0.59
N SER A 447 -26.02 -2.38 0.01
CA SER A 447 -26.25 -2.58 -1.42
C SER A 447 -25.89 -1.37 -2.29
N LEU A 448 -25.50 -0.25 -1.69
CA LEU A 448 -25.24 1.03 -2.34
C LEU A 448 -26.39 1.50 -3.24
N HIS A 449 -27.63 1.36 -2.76
CA HIS A 449 -28.82 1.88 -3.42
C HIS A 449 -29.40 3.05 -2.63
N THR A 450 -29.86 4.09 -3.33
CA THR A 450 -30.75 5.08 -2.71
C THR A 450 -32.03 4.39 -2.19
N LEU A 451 -32.68 4.94 -1.17
CA LEU A 451 -33.88 4.35 -0.54
C LEU A 451 -34.92 3.89 -1.57
N LYS A 452 -35.30 4.74 -2.53
CA LYS A 452 -36.27 4.39 -3.59
C LYS A 452 -35.81 3.24 -4.50
N ALA A 453 -34.52 3.16 -4.78
CA ALA A 453 -33.97 2.09 -5.61
C ALA A 453 -33.94 0.77 -4.83
N PHE A 454 -33.61 0.83 -3.54
CA PHE A 454 -33.62 -0.33 -2.65
C PHE A 454 -35.03 -0.91 -2.52
N THR A 455 -36.04 -0.08 -2.24
CA THR A 455 -37.44 -0.55 -2.12
C THR A 455 -37.95 -1.16 -3.43
N HIS A 456 -37.66 -0.53 -4.57
CA HIS A 456 -38.05 -1.08 -5.87
C HIS A 456 -37.41 -2.45 -6.17
N VAL A 457 -36.16 -2.67 -5.76
CA VAL A 457 -35.49 -3.97 -5.91
C VAL A 457 -36.09 -5.01 -4.98
N GLN A 458 -36.49 -4.61 -3.76
CA GLN A 458 -37.10 -5.50 -2.78
C GLN A 458 -38.51 -5.94 -3.19
N ASP A 459 -39.31 -5.04 -3.78
CA ASP A 459 -40.67 -5.29 -4.24
C ASP A 459 -40.73 -6.02 -5.60
N ALA A 460 -39.62 -6.08 -6.34
CA ALA A 460 -39.58 -6.74 -7.63
C ALA A 460 -39.75 -8.28 -7.49
N PRO A 461 -40.57 -8.92 -8.35
CA PRO A 461 -40.76 -10.37 -8.30
C PRO A 461 -39.43 -11.08 -8.53
N ARG A 462 -38.98 -11.86 -7.54
CA ARG A 462 -37.74 -12.66 -7.58
C ARG A 462 -37.77 -13.62 -8.77
N LYS A 463 -37.25 -13.19 -9.93
CA LYS A 463 -36.97 -14.10 -11.04
C LYS A 463 -35.89 -15.07 -10.57
N ARG A 464 -36.28 -16.33 -10.40
CA ARG A 464 -35.42 -17.47 -10.03
C ARG A 464 -34.28 -17.65 -11.04
N LYS A 465 -33.22 -16.86 -10.97
CA LYS A 465 -31.90 -17.26 -11.45
C LYS A 465 -31.13 -17.82 -10.26
N ARG A 466 -30.75 -19.08 -10.39
CA ARG A 466 -30.40 -20.01 -9.31
C ARG A 466 -28.98 -19.80 -8.73
N ASP A 467 -28.31 -18.68 -9.06
CA ASP A 467 -26.91 -18.44 -8.69
C ASP A 467 -26.65 -17.16 -7.86
N ASP A 468 -27.68 -16.37 -7.53
CA ASP A 468 -27.52 -15.09 -6.80
C ASP A 468 -28.30 -15.09 -5.48
N ASN A 469 -28.08 -16.13 -4.66
CA ASN A 469 -28.83 -16.37 -3.41
C ASN A 469 -28.30 -15.54 -2.21
N GLY A 470 -27.64 -14.41 -2.46
CA GLY A 470 -27.22 -13.45 -1.45
C GLY A 470 -27.73 -12.07 -1.83
N GLU A 471 -28.34 -11.34 -0.88
CA GLU A 471 -28.52 -9.90 -1.02
C GLU A 471 -27.22 -9.29 -1.53
N ARG A 472 -27.28 -8.49 -2.61
CA ARG A 472 -26.11 -7.88 -3.25
C ARG A 472 -25.47 -6.86 -2.30
N MET A 473 -24.68 -7.35 -1.35
CA MET A 473 -23.90 -6.56 -0.39
C MET A 473 -22.56 -6.19 -1.03
N THR A 474 -22.13 -4.97 -0.83
CA THR A 474 -20.89 -4.43 -1.37
C THR A 474 -19.89 -4.18 -0.25
N THR A 475 -18.61 -4.41 -0.55
CA THR A 475 -17.52 -4.10 0.39
C THR A 475 -17.46 -2.60 0.70
N GLN A 476 -17.74 -1.74 -0.28
CA GLN A 476 -17.74 -0.29 -0.13
C GLN A 476 -18.83 0.19 0.83
N GLY A 477 -20.06 -0.36 0.71
CA GLY A 477 -21.14 -0.08 1.65
C GLY A 477 -20.83 -0.56 3.07
N SER A 478 -20.21 -1.75 3.20
CA SER A 478 -19.76 -2.27 4.50
C SER A 478 -18.70 -1.38 5.15
N ILE A 479 -17.69 -0.94 4.40
CA ILE A 479 -16.65 -0.03 4.92
C ILE A 479 -17.28 1.30 5.36
N LEU A 480 -18.18 1.87 4.58
CA LEU A 480 -18.87 3.12 4.95
C LEU A 480 -19.62 2.97 6.29
N LEU A 481 -20.36 1.88 6.49
CA LEU A 481 -21.05 1.61 7.76
C LEU A 481 -20.08 1.39 8.92
N GLN A 482 -18.94 0.74 8.68
CA GLN A 482 -17.88 0.58 9.68
C GLN A 482 -17.29 1.94 10.10
N ARG A 483 -17.13 2.89 9.16
CA ARG A 483 -16.72 4.26 9.48
C ARG A 483 -17.80 5.00 10.28
N ILE A 484 -19.07 4.87 9.88
CA ILE A 484 -20.21 5.48 10.59
C ILE A 484 -20.25 5.01 12.06
N ALA A 485 -19.89 3.75 12.33
CA ALA A 485 -19.81 3.21 13.70
C ALA A 485 -18.75 3.92 14.58
N GLN A 486 -17.86 4.73 14.01
CA GLN A 486 -16.86 5.50 14.75
C GLN A 486 -17.33 6.91 15.12
N LEU A 487 -18.46 7.38 14.54
CA LEU A 487 -19.02 8.68 14.88
C LEU A 487 -19.51 8.72 16.34
N PRO A 488 -19.33 9.85 17.06
CA PRO A 488 -19.82 9.98 18.42
C PRO A 488 -21.35 9.88 18.49
N ALA A 489 -21.87 9.31 19.58
CA ALA A 489 -23.29 9.38 19.86
C ALA A 489 -23.76 10.85 19.96
N PRO A 490 -24.95 11.20 19.44
CA PRO A 490 -26.00 10.33 18.92
C PRO A 490 -25.93 10.04 17.41
N HIS A 491 -24.91 10.49 16.69
CA HIS A 491 -24.91 10.55 15.22
C HIS A 491 -24.92 9.19 14.52
N GLN A 492 -24.50 8.12 15.20
CA GLN A 492 -24.57 6.75 14.70
C GLN A 492 -25.89 6.02 15.01
N THR A 493 -26.92 6.68 15.57
CA THR A 493 -28.16 6.00 16.02
C THR A 493 -28.86 5.20 14.91
N TRP A 494 -28.93 5.74 13.69
CA TRP A 494 -29.54 5.07 12.54
C TRP A 494 -28.87 3.73 12.20
N LEU A 495 -27.56 3.62 12.42
CA LEU A 495 -26.82 2.37 12.24
C LEU A 495 -27.34 1.30 13.21
N TYR A 496 -27.44 1.62 14.50
CA TYR A 496 -27.87 0.64 15.52
C TYR A 496 -29.34 0.25 15.37
N GLU A 497 -30.22 1.22 15.09
CA GLU A 497 -31.65 0.96 14.90
C GLU A 497 -31.90 0.08 13.68
N SER A 498 -31.20 0.33 12.57
CA SER A 498 -31.30 -0.50 11.36
C SER A 498 -30.63 -1.87 11.51
N LEU A 499 -29.51 -1.95 12.25
CA LEU A 499 -28.84 -3.23 12.55
C LEU A 499 -29.73 -4.16 13.37
N CYS A 500 -30.54 -3.62 14.28
CA CYS A 500 -31.39 -4.41 15.19
C CYS A 500 -32.75 -4.78 14.58
N THR A 501 -32.75 -5.16 13.30
CA THR A 501 -33.91 -5.66 12.55
C THR A 501 -33.82 -7.18 12.33
N ASP A 502 -34.86 -7.80 11.76
CA ASP A 502 -34.92 -9.26 11.56
C ASP A 502 -33.77 -9.83 10.71
N ALA A 503 -33.11 -9.00 9.90
CA ALA A 503 -31.98 -9.39 9.04
C ALA A 503 -30.64 -9.56 9.79
N LEU A 504 -30.55 -9.17 11.07
CA LEU A 504 -29.30 -9.22 11.85
C LEU A 504 -28.64 -10.61 11.82
N GLY A 505 -29.42 -11.67 11.96
CA GLY A 505 -28.91 -13.04 11.94
C GLY A 505 -28.24 -13.40 10.60
N SER A 506 -28.74 -12.90 9.47
CA SER A 506 -28.06 -13.08 8.18
C SER A 506 -26.80 -12.24 8.06
N TRP A 507 -26.80 -11.02 8.58
CA TRP A 507 -25.63 -10.13 8.51
C TRP A 507 -24.46 -10.65 9.35
N CYS A 508 -24.72 -11.22 10.53
CA CYS A 508 -23.68 -11.82 11.37
C CYS A 508 -22.93 -12.99 10.70
N ARG A 509 -23.53 -13.62 9.68
CA ARG A 509 -22.96 -14.78 8.96
C ARG A 509 -22.51 -14.44 7.53
N SER A 510 -22.48 -13.16 7.18
CA SER A 510 -22.07 -12.67 5.87
C SER A 510 -20.59 -12.31 5.85
N SER A 511 -19.88 -12.71 4.80
CA SER A 511 -18.48 -12.31 4.56
C SER A 511 -18.27 -10.81 4.39
N THR A 512 -19.35 -10.05 4.19
CA THR A 512 -19.31 -8.60 3.98
C THR A 512 -19.97 -7.84 5.12
N ALA A 513 -21.17 -8.23 5.55
CA ALA A 513 -21.93 -7.49 6.56
C ALA A 513 -21.52 -7.79 8.00
N ALA A 514 -20.90 -8.94 8.29
CA ALA A 514 -20.44 -9.27 9.65
C ALA A 514 -19.46 -8.23 10.18
N HIS A 515 -18.64 -7.64 9.30
CA HIS A 515 -17.72 -6.56 9.65
C HIS A 515 -18.42 -5.30 10.18
N VAL A 516 -19.63 -4.99 9.72
CA VAL A 516 -20.42 -3.87 10.24
C VAL A 516 -20.88 -4.17 11.67
N VAL A 517 -21.37 -5.38 11.92
CA VAL A 517 -21.79 -5.82 13.26
C VAL A 517 -20.61 -5.81 14.22
N ILE A 518 -19.45 -6.31 13.79
CA ILE A 518 -18.21 -6.29 14.58
C ILE A 518 -17.84 -4.86 14.92
N ALA A 519 -17.78 -3.95 13.95
CA ALA A 519 -17.42 -2.55 14.18
C ALA A 519 -18.39 -1.86 15.16
N ALA A 520 -19.68 -2.13 15.08
CA ALA A 520 -20.68 -1.60 16.00
C ALA A 520 -20.55 -2.18 17.42
N LEU A 521 -20.29 -3.49 17.55
CA LEU A 521 -20.08 -4.15 18.86
C LEU A 521 -18.81 -3.65 19.57
N THR A 522 -17.75 -3.36 18.82
CA THR A 522 -16.46 -2.91 19.36
C THR A 522 -16.29 -1.39 19.36
N SER A 523 -17.32 -0.63 18.97
CA SER A 523 -17.22 0.83 18.91
C SER A 523 -17.12 1.45 20.31
N LYS A 524 -16.03 2.18 20.54
CA LYS A 524 -15.84 3.00 21.76
C LYS A 524 -16.73 4.25 21.75
N ALA A 525 -17.13 4.73 20.58
CA ALA A 525 -17.97 5.91 20.41
C ALA A 525 -19.46 5.63 20.71
N ALA A 526 -19.85 4.35 20.83
CA ALA A 526 -21.22 3.93 21.10
C ALA A 526 -21.71 4.42 22.47
N SER A 527 -22.99 4.77 22.58
CA SER A 527 -23.62 4.98 23.88
C SER A 527 -23.88 3.65 24.58
N PHE A 528 -24.08 3.69 25.90
CA PHE A 528 -24.48 2.49 26.66
C PHE A 528 -25.79 1.89 26.13
N ALA A 529 -26.76 2.73 25.76
CA ALA A 529 -28.04 2.29 25.20
C ALA A 529 -27.86 1.56 23.85
N GLN A 530 -27.03 2.11 22.96
CA GLN A 530 -26.72 1.50 21.65
C GLN A 530 -26.02 0.14 21.80
N ARG A 531 -24.98 0.07 22.66
CA ARG A 531 -24.31 -1.21 22.96
C ARG A 531 -25.29 -2.24 23.50
N ARG A 532 -26.08 -1.86 24.51
CA ARG A 532 -27.04 -2.76 25.15
C ARG A 532 -28.11 -3.25 24.17
N MET A 533 -28.57 -2.39 23.26
CA MET A 533 -29.53 -2.73 22.21
C MET A 533 -28.98 -3.83 21.30
N LEU A 534 -27.77 -3.65 20.76
CA LEU A 534 -27.15 -4.61 19.86
C LEU A 534 -26.78 -5.91 20.56
N ILE A 535 -26.19 -5.84 21.76
CA ILE A 535 -25.86 -7.01 22.58
C ILE A 535 -27.12 -7.85 22.83
N ARG A 536 -28.23 -7.21 23.22
CA ARG A 536 -29.51 -7.91 23.45
C ARG A 536 -30.04 -8.59 22.20
N ALA A 537 -29.85 -7.99 21.03
CA ALA A 537 -30.28 -8.56 19.75
C ALA A 537 -29.41 -9.74 19.31
N VAL A 538 -28.09 -9.69 19.54
CA VAL A 538 -27.15 -10.76 19.12
C VAL A 538 -27.13 -11.94 20.09
N MET A 539 -27.30 -11.70 21.40
CA MET A 539 -27.17 -12.71 22.46
C MET A 539 -27.97 -14.01 22.21
N PRO A 540 -29.24 -13.99 21.74
CA PRO A 540 -30.01 -15.20 21.48
C PRO A 540 -29.40 -16.10 20.38
N MET A 541 -28.58 -15.53 19.49
CA MET A 541 -27.96 -16.24 18.37
C MET A 541 -26.54 -16.73 18.68
N LEU A 542 -26.00 -16.44 19.87
CA LEU A 542 -24.58 -16.65 20.20
C LEU A 542 -24.07 -18.05 19.86
N ILE A 543 -24.80 -19.09 20.27
CA ILE A 543 -24.38 -20.48 20.09
C ILE A 543 -24.27 -20.86 18.61
N ASP A 544 -25.23 -20.41 17.79
CA ASP A 544 -25.20 -20.68 16.35
C ASP A 544 -24.14 -19.84 15.63
N LEU A 545 -23.85 -18.63 16.12
CA LEU A 545 -22.78 -17.80 15.58
C LEU A 545 -21.41 -18.42 15.86
N CYS A 546 -21.16 -18.96 17.05
CA CYS A 546 -19.90 -19.64 17.36
C CYS A 546 -19.59 -20.81 16.40
N ASP A 547 -20.61 -21.42 15.81
CA ASP A 547 -20.51 -22.56 14.89
C ASP A 547 -20.34 -22.15 13.41
N ASP A 548 -20.36 -20.84 13.11
CA ASP A 548 -20.24 -20.30 11.76
C ASP A 548 -18.86 -19.67 11.48
N ALA A 549 -18.43 -19.71 10.21
CA ALA A 549 -17.15 -19.19 9.76
C ALA A 549 -17.01 -17.67 9.99
N TRP A 550 -18.07 -16.90 9.75
CA TRP A 550 -18.10 -15.44 9.97
C TRP A 550 -18.74 -15.08 11.31
N GLY A 551 -19.79 -15.81 11.70
CA GLY A 551 -20.45 -15.66 12.98
C GLY A 551 -19.51 -15.84 14.17
N SER A 552 -18.51 -16.71 14.09
CA SER A 552 -17.55 -16.91 15.17
C SER A 552 -16.74 -15.65 15.48
N ARG A 553 -16.47 -14.81 14.46
CA ARG A 553 -15.82 -13.50 14.63
C ARG A 553 -16.76 -12.48 15.28
N VAL A 554 -18.05 -12.54 14.98
CA VAL A 554 -19.08 -11.73 15.65
C VAL A 554 -19.23 -12.13 17.11
N ALA A 555 -19.19 -13.44 17.41
CA ALA A 555 -19.23 -13.96 18.78
C ALA A 555 -18.01 -13.48 19.60
N ASP A 556 -16.81 -13.52 19.01
CA ASP A 556 -15.61 -12.94 19.60
C ASP A 556 -15.77 -11.43 19.86
N ALA A 557 -16.27 -10.67 18.89
CA ALA A 557 -16.51 -9.24 19.05
C ALA A 557 -17.55 -8.93 20.15
N LEU A 558 -18.62 -9.73 20.23
CA LEU A 558 -19.62 -9.63 21.29
C LEU A 558 -19.00 -9.86 22.66
N TRP A 559 -18.15 -10.87 22.80
CA TRP A 559 -17.44 -11.16 24.04
C TRP A 559 -16.54 -10.00 24.46
N LEU A 560 -15.75 -9.46 23.53
CA LEU A 560 -14.82 -8.37 23.80
C LEU A 560 -15.51 -7.03 24.11
N GLY A 561 -16.70 -6.80 23.54
CA GLY A 561 -17.52 -5.60 23.77
C GLY A 561 -18.48 -5.70 24.97
N ALA A 562 -18.61 -6.88 25.59
CA ALA A 562 -19.53 -7.14 26.69
C ALA A 562 -18.97 -6.69 28.04
N ASP A 563 -19.86 -6.21 28.93
CA ASP A 563 -19.54 -5.98 30.34
C ASP A 563 -19.42 -7.31 31.12
N GLY A 564 -18.84 -7.26 32.31
CA GLY A 564 -18.59 -8.46 33.13
C GLY A 564 -19.86 -9.30 33.40
N PHE A 565 -21.00 -8.63 33.58
CA PHE A 565 -22.28 -9.31 33.77
C PHE A 565 -22.76 -10.05 32.51
N THR A 566 -22.66 -9.42 31.34
CA THR A 566 -23.00 -10.08 30.08
C THR A 566 -22.03 -11.22 29.78
N LYS A 567 -20.74 -11.05 30.05
CA LYS A 567 -19.73 -12.12 29.92
C LYS A 567 -20.08 -13.34 30.78
N GLU A 568 -20.48 -13.14 32.03
CA GLU A 568 -20.92 -14.26 32.89
C GLU A 568 -22.13 -14.99 32.29
N LYS A 569 -23.12 -14.26 31.78
CA LYS A 569 -24.28 -14.87 31.08
C LYS A 569 -23.87 -15.66 29.84
N MET A 570 -22.91 -15.15 29.07
CA MET A 570 -22.38 -15.84 27.89
C MET A 570 -21.70 -17.15 28.29
N ALA A 571 -20.90 -17.13 29.35
CA ALA A 571 -20.25 -18.34 29.88
C ALA A 571 -21.29 -19.39 30.33
N GLN A 572 -22.33 -18.98 31.05
CA GLN A 572 -23.43 -19.86 31.47
C GLN A 572 -24.16 -20.48 30.27
N LEU A 573 -24.46 -19.68 29.24
CA LEU A 573 -25.10 -20.15 28.02
C LEU A 573 -24.21 -21.18 27.30
N VAL A 574 -22.91 -20.91 27.18
CA VAL A 574 -21.96 -21.79 26.49
C VAL A 574 -21.74 -23.10 27.24
N ILE A 575 -21.79 -23.12 28.58
CA ILE A 575 -21.71 -24.36 29.37
C ILE A 575 -22.83 -25.34 28.98
N GLY A 576 -24.04 -24.85 28.72
CA GLY A 576 -25.16 -25.68 28.26
C GLY A 576 -24.95 -26.33 26.89
N HIS A 577 -24.04 -25.78 26.07
CA HIS A 577 -23.79 -26.20 24.69
C HIS A 577 -22.31 -26.58 24.43
N GLU A 578 -21.51 -26.77 25.48
CA GLU A 578 -20.05 -26.95 25.38
C GLU A 578 -19.67 -28.15 24.51
N LYS A 579 -20.39 -29.28 24.63
CA LYS A 579 -20.14 -30.48 23.81
C LYS A 579 -20.33 -30.20 22.31
N ARG A 580 -21.37 -29.45 21.93
CA ARG A 580 -21.63 -29.04 20.53
C ARG A 580 -20.50 -28.15 20.03
N LEU A 581 -20.12 -27.14 20.81
CA LEU A 581 -19.13 -26.16 20.39
C LEU A 581 -17.70 -26.72 20.35
N LEU A 582 -17.32 -27.65 21.23
CA LEU A 582 -16.03 -28.33 21.15
C LEU A 582 -15.90 -29.23 19.91
N ALA A 583 -17.02 -29.80 19.44
CA ALA A 583 -17.08 -30.58 18.21
C ALA A 583 -17.09 -29.70 16.94
N SER A 584 -17.45 -28.42 17.07
CA SER A 584 -17.46 -27.45 15.97
C SER A 584 -16.05 -27.11 15.49
N THR A 585 -15.90 -26.90 14.17
CA THR A 585 -14.64 -26.42 13.56
C THR A 585 -14.22 -25.06 14.13
N TYR A 586 -15.18 -24.16 14.36
CA TYR A 586 -14.95 -22.78 14.82
C TYR A 586 -15.26 -22.61 16.31
N GLY A 587 -16.35 -23.22 16.80
CA GLY A 587 -16.83 -23.02 18.17
C GLY A 587 -15.84 -23.41 19.27
N ARG A 588 -14.95 -24.37 19.00
CA ARG A 588 -13.90 -24.81 19.94
C ARG A 588 -12.94 -23.68 20.34
N PHE A 589 -12.68 -22.72 19.45
CA PHE A 589 -11.83 -21.57 19.76
C PHE A 589 -12.51 -20.65 20.75
N PHE A 590 -13.80 -20.41 20.57
CA PHE A 590 -14.61 -19.61 21.50
C PHE A 590 -14.69 -20.26 22.89
N VAL A 591 -14.94 -21.58 22.97
CA VAL A 591 -14.95 -22.31 24.25
C VAL A 591 -13.60 -22.20 24.98
N ARG A 592 -12.49 -22.34 24.26
CA ARG A 592 -11.14 -22.20 24.82
C ARG A 592 -10.90 -20.79 25.37
N ARG A 593 -11.36 -19.76 24.65
CA ARG A 593 -11.25 -18.35 25.06
C ARG A 593 -11.90 -18.13 26.42
N LEU A 594 -13.10 -18.66 26.64
CA LEU A 594 -13.87 -18.42 27.86
C LEU A 594 -13.25 -19.02 29.13
N ARG A 595 -12.18 -19.82 29.06
CA ARG A 595 -11.53 -20.44 30.24
C ARG A 595 -12.53 -21.09 31.21
N LEU A 596 -13.50 -21.84 30.70
CA LEU A 596 -14.59 -22.43 31.49
C LEU A 596 -14.09 -23.37 32.62
N GLY A 597 -12.88 -23.90 32.50
CA GLY A 597 -12.23 -24.66 33.57
C GLY A 597 -11.93 -23.83 34.82
N VAL A 598 -11.56 -22.56 34.66
CA VAL A 598 -11.38 -21.61 35.78
C VAL A 598 -12.74 -21.22 36.34
N TYR A 599 -13.71 -20.92 35.47
CA TYR A 599 -15.08 -20.57 35.89
C TYR A 599 -15.73 -21.62 36.80
N ARG A 600 -15.54 -22.92 36.52
CA ARG A 600 -16.06 -24.02 37.35
C ARG A 600 -15.37 -24.17 38.70
N LYS A 601 -14.08 -23.82 38.80
CA LYS A 601 -13.27 -23.98 40.00
C LYS A 601 -13.39 -22.77 40.93
N ASN A 602 -13.30 -21.58 40.35
CA ASN A 602 -13.30 -20.32 41.07
C ASN A 602 -13.93 -19.22 40.20
N VAL A 603 -15.19 -18.92 40.48
CA VAL A 603 -15.97 -17.92 39.73
C VAL A 603 -15.40 -16.52 39.94
N ASP A 604 -14.88 -16.20 41.11
CA ASP A 604 -14.37 -14.86 41.44
C ASP A 604 -13.06 -14.56 40.69
N GLU A 605 -12.15 -15.55 40.64
CA GLU A 605 -10.93 -15.47 39.83
C GLU A 605 -11.26 -15.32 38.34
N TRP A 606 -12.24 -16.07 37.86
CA TRP A 606 -12.70 -15.95 36.48
C TRP A 606 -13.30 -14.58 36.18
N LYS A 607 -14.11 -14.03 37.09
CA LYS A 607 -14.70 -12.69 36.96
C LYS A 607 -13.62 -11.61 36.90
N ALA A 608 -12.64 -11.69 37.79
CA ALA A 608 -11.50 -10.77 37.79
C ALA A 608 -10.75 -10.80 36.44
N TRP A 609 -10.47 -11.98 35.90
CA TRP A 609 -9.85 -12.13 34.59
C TRP A 609 -10.72 -11.60 33.44
N ALA A 610 -12.01 -11.99 33.41
CA ALA A 610 -12.92 -11.67 32.32
C ALA A 610 -13.18 -10.16 32.19
N VAL A 611 -13.12 -9.41 33.30
CA VAL A 611 -13.20 -7.94 33.28
C VAL A 611 -11.97 -7.30 32.63
N HIS A 612 -10.81 -7.95 32.62
CA HIS A 612 -9.62 -7.39 31.95
C HIS A 612 -9.48 -7.80 30.48
N GLU A 613 -10.23 -8.81 30.01
CA GLU A 613 -10.21 -9.24 28.62
C GLU A 613 -11.10 -8.32 27.75
N HIS A 614 -10.51 -7.29 27.17
CA HIS A 614 -11.16 -6.42 26.19
C HIS A 614 -10.48 -6.52 24.83
N VAL A 615 -11.07 -5.88 23.80
CA VAL A 615 -10.36 -5.62 22.55
C VAL A 615 -9.01 -5.00 22.92
N PRO A 616 -7.87 -5.57 22.49
CA PRO A 616 -6.60 -4.88 22.70
C PRO A 616 -6.74 -3.48 22.09
N ASP A 617 -6.40 -2.44 22.84
CA ASP A 617 -6.17 -1.15 22.21
C ASP A 617 -5.20 -1.40 21.06
N ALA A 618 -5.55 -0.91 19.86
CA ALA A 618 -4.63 -0.97 18.73
C ALA A 618 -3.31 -0.47 19.27
N ALA A 619 -2.32 -1.36 19.37
CA ALA A 619 -1.09 -1.06 20.06
C ALA A 619 -0.58 0.23 19.44
N THR A 620 -0.49 1.30 20.23
CA THR A 620 0.29 2.46 19.83
C THR A 620 1.63 1.86 19.45
N PRO A 621 2.06 1.92 18.17
CA PRO A 621 3.35 1.36 17.81
C PRO A 621 4.33 1.98 18.79
N ALA A 622 5.06 1.14 19.53
CA ALA A 622 6.14 1.62 20.38
C ALA A 622 7.00 2.53 19.50
N ALA A 623 7.27 3.75 19.95
CA ALA A 623 8.04 4.71 19.17
C ALA A 623 9.35 4.04 18.73
N PRO A 624 9.53 3.75 17.42
CA PRO A 624 10.82 3.28 16.96
C PRO A 624 11.79 4.46 17.05
N PRO A 625 12.98 4.35 17.65
CA PRO A 625 13.98 5.40 17.52
C PRO A 625 14.77 5.28 16.20
N ALA A 626 15.09 6.46 15.66
CA ALA A 626 16.23 6.86 14.81
C ALA A 626 16.31 6.42 13.34
N ASN A 627 15.19 6.36 12.59
CA ASN A 627 15.26 6.56 11.14
C ASN A 627 14.28 7.69 10.71
N PRO A 628 14.78 8.87 10.29
CA PRO A 628 13.93 10.00 9.92
C PRO A 628 13.05 9.72 8.69
N PHE A 629 13.38 8.71 7.89
CA PHE A 629 12.67 8.34 6.66
C PHE A 629 11.77 7.11 6.79
N ALA A 630 11.55 6.59 8.01
CA ALA A 630 10.68 5.44 8.23
C ALA A 630 9.24 5.63 7.69
N PHE A 631 8.78 6.89 7.60
CA PHE A 631 7.47 7.25 7.05
C PHE A 631 7.30 6.88 5.56
N LEU A 632 8.40 6.70 4.80
CA LEU A 632 8.34 6.24 3.40
C LEU A 632 7.69 4.86 3.26
N ARG A 633 7.63 4.07 4.34
CA ARG A 633 6.97 2.74 4.36
C ARG A 633 5.45 2.82 4.32
N THR A 634 4.85 3.89 4.83
CA THR A 634 3.40 3.97 4.98
C THR A 634 2.78 4.77 3.83
N THR A 635 1.73 4.21 3.22
CA THR A 635 0.89 4.94 2.24
C THR A 635 -0.16 5.80 2.93
N HIS A 636 -0.38 5.59 4.24
CA HIS A 636 -1.26 6.38 5.09
C HIS A 636 -0.47 6.83 6.31
N ILE A 637 -0.12 8.11 6.34
CA ILE A 637 0.58 8.71 7.47
C ILE A 637 -0.48 9.14 8.49
N HIS A 638 -0.54 8.44 9.63
CA HIS A 638 -0.98 9.09 10.86
C HIS A 638 0.06 10.17 11.17
N ARG A 639 -0.37 11.44 11.24
CA ARG A 639 0.51 12.55 11.64
C ARG A 639 1.10 12.25 13.03
N THR A 640 2.29 11.67 13.08
CA THR A 640 3.15 11.74 14.25
C THR A 640 3.65 13.18 14.40
N PRO A 641 3.97 13.63 15.62
CA PRO A 641 4.48 14.99 15.83
C PRO A 641 5.79 15.17 15.04
N ARG A 642 5.75 15.99 13.98
CA ARG A 642 6.84 16.27 13.01
C ARG A 642 8.13 16.75 13.69
N ASP A 643 7.98 17.48 14.81
CA ASP A 643 9.06 18.14 15.55
C ASP A 643 10.23 17.25 16.03
N GLN A 644 10.03 15.93 16.19
CA GLN A 644 11.10 15.05 16.67
C GLN A 644 12.01 14.55 15.55
N ALA A 645 11.44 14.22 14.39
CA ALA A 645 12.20 13.73 13.23
C ALA A 645 13.00 14.87 12.57
N ASP A 646 12.41 16.06 12.47
CA ASP A 646 13.06 17.24 11.88
C ASP A 646 14.32 17.64 12.69
N ARG A 647 14.23 17.66 14.03
CA ARG A 647 15.37 17.96 14.92
C ARG A 647 16.47 16.91 14.86
N GLU A 648 16.13 15.66 14.54
CA GLU A 648 17.09 14.57 14.43
C GLU A 648 17.82 14.62 13.10
N LEU A 649 17.09 14.89 12.00
CA LEU A 649 17.68 15.14 10.69
C LEU A 649 18.65 16.33 10.71
N GLU A 650 18.25 17.46 11.32
CA GLU A 650 19.11 18.63 11.49
C GLU A 650 20.41 18.29 12.24
N ARG A 651 20.35 17.47 13.30
CA ARG A 651 21.54 17.03 14.03
C ARG A 651 22.46 16.16 13.20
N ILE A 652 21.90 15.25 12.40
CA ILE A 652 22.68 14.36 11.55
C ILE A 652 23.37 15.16 10.44
N LEU A 653 22.66 16.09 9.79
CA LEU A 653 23.21 16.94 8.75
C LEU A 653 24.31 17.86 9.30
N ALA A 654 24.13 18.43 10.49
CA ALA A 654 25.13 19.29 11.14
C ALA A 654 26.40 18.56 11.64
N GLN A 655 26.42 17.22 11.66
CA GLN A 655 27.60 16.43 12.02
C GLN A 655 28.46 16.05 10.80
N VAL A 656 27.96 16.28 9.60
CA VAL A 656 28.61 15.90 8.33
C VAL A 656 29.17 17.14 7.59
N GLU A 657 28.75 18.35 7.97
CA GLU A 657 29.48 19.61 7.70
C GLU A 657 30.70 19.75 8.62
#